data_AF-A0A2D6E0K0-F1
#
_entry.id   AF-A0A2D6E0K0-F1
#
_cell.length_a   1.000
_cell.length_b   1.000
_cell.length_c   1.000
_cell.angle_alpha   90.00
_cell.angle_beta   90.00
_cell.angle_gamma   90.00
#
_symmetry.space_group_name_H-M   'P 1'
#
loop_
_entity.id
_entity.type
_entity.pdbx_description
1 polymer ?
#
loop_
_entity_poly.entity_id
_entity_poly.type
_entity_poly.pdbx_seq_one_letter_code
_entity_poly.pdbx_strand_id
1 'polypeptide(L)'
;MRPFLHPQKALIPHCVILLATGALHAAPVINEIHYNNDLNYIANEFIELHNPGPEAVALTGWKLAGGIDFTFPENSLLEAGAYVVVAENPATLRSEFSSPTVDLRVLGPYAGGLSGEGETIELIDNSGERIDRVSFDIDFPWPIAADGAGSSMELIHPDLDNDLGSSWRSSSNNGALGPPTPSAANSVYSTVAPPNIRQVRHDPQQPASTEDLIVTAKVTDPDGVDAVTLAYALILPGRYIPAFLAKPYSELLSNPTAPRQPNPAYLRNWLSVAMNDDGLGADSVAGDNIYTATIPANSYQNRTLIRYRITVRDSEGASATAPFPDDESLNFSCFVYDGLPDYETTTRTYSADTVLNTLPAYHLLTSEEDYDQCVAYDGNQIPRNSYDARSAFNWSATFVYDGIAYDNIGYRLRQRNARYSNRGKRSFRFRFNRGNYVQFHDIWGNPYPTKWRTLNSHKMHARGGTNFGLYEAANSILWNTTGTAAPFTHWFHFRVIKSAEEAPDQYHGDFYGFLLATEDYDRRFLEAHDLEKGNLYKLKSGLTEGSDVIRYHAPRGAQGGADYENIIFNLRPNRNDSWLRQHVDWDSWYHYHAIVDAVRHYDVQPNTAEHLKNRAYYFKPDRSRFGLLQVLPWDSDTSWGPNWNGGEDFCKYAMGSRAEFNMEYRNVVREIRDLLWQPSQINGLIDMLQDRVISFQQADRLRWTNAPASAGSQTDGDIRLRTRDMKMFAFTGGSWTGGNSGTMAPASRDSGTSGREGRDAYLDELCADPAIPDTPVITDLSEPGHPANGLRFSSSAFSDNSGGFGAMEYRIAHHAPYTRGDNTPFPFEWTATWETGELSEFTPEIRPPASAVKGDQTYRARVRHKDTSGRWSHWSDPLEFQVSNPVASAYQENLVISEIMYNPAGPDDTEYLELHNIGPDPLDLTDVRFTKGIDYDFEDGTVLASGAYLLIVRNRLAFEERYGSNLPVAGEYLNEEENRLENGGERIKIALGTFPIHDFVYDDTLPWPEEADAGGFSMELIRTSDNSANDPLDPLGHGIPTNWRLGGSPGRTGSQTFAGADPLDDSDQDGLPAFLEHALGSDNLNPLSGPELLSAGSQDGTLTFTFQRKLAADDVLFTVEVSRDLILWTNETVLISETAGSDGTSIVTYTPTFEAGNDSRLFMRLRATLVDPLP
;
A
#
# COMPACT_ATOMS: atom_id res chain seq x y z
N MET A 1 -32.58 -49.48 25.58
CA MET A 1 -33.99 -49.47 26.05
C MET A 1 -34.69 -48.29 25.37
N ARG A 2 -35.65 -48.56 24.47
CA ARG A 2 -36.77 -47.64 24.15
C ARG A 2 -37.77 -47.67 25.35
N PRO A 3 -38.96 -46.98 25.41
CA PRO A 3 -39.76 -46.20 24.41
C PRO A 3 -40.40 -44.91 25.04
N PHE A 4 -41.30 -44.08 24.47
CA PHE A 4 -42.62 -44.19 23.80
C PHE A 4 -42.97 -42.78 23.20
N LEU A 5 -43.47 -42.55 21.97
CA LEU A 5 -44.76 -42.86 21.26
C LEU A 5 -45.97 -41.90 21.51
N HIS A 6 -46.20 -40.98 20.53
CA HIS A 6 -47.43 -40.63 19.73
C HIS A 6 -48.79 -40.25 20.39
N PRO A 7 -49.74 -39.50 19.73
CA PRO A 7 -50.20 -39.67 18.32
C PRO A 7 -50.71 -38.43 17.49
N GLN A 8 -51.11 -38.75 16.24
CA GLN A 8 -51.51 -37.98 15.03
C GLN A 8 -52.78 -37.07 15.07
N LYS A 9 -52.86 -36.09 14.14
CA LYS A 9 -53.90 -35.97 13.07
C LYS A 9 -53.61 -34.86 12.03
N ALA A 10 -54.11 -35.06 10.81
CA ALA A 10 -53.74 -34.41 9.54
C ALA A 10 -54.59 -33.19 9.13
N LEU A 11 -54.03 -32.32 8.27
CA LEU A 11 -54.75 -31.49 7.29
C LEU A 11 -53.82 -31.11 6.12
N ILE A 12 -54.37 -31.18 4.91
CA ILE A 12 -53.76 -30.91 3.59
C ILE A 12 -53.81 -29.41 3.28
N PRO A 13 -52.83 -28.85 2.54
CA PRO A 13 -53.20 -28.05 1.37
C PRO A 13 -52.39 -28.43 0.12
N HIS A 14 -53.01 -28.15 -1.03
CA HIS A 14 -52.51 -28.46 -2.36
C HIS A 14 -51.24 -27.65 -2.68
N CYS A 15 -50.12 -28.32 -2.94
CA CYS A 15 -49.04 -27.76 -3.76
C CYS A 15 -49.29 -28.16 -5.21
N VAL A 16 -49.63 -27.18 -6.04
CA VAL A 16 -49.52 -27.28 -7.49
C VAL A 16 -48.03 -27.35 -7.82
N ILE A 17 -47.56 -28.54 -8.18
CA ILE A 17 -46.24 -28.74 -8.78
C ILE A 17 -46.36 -28.26 -10.23
N LEU A 18 -45.90 -27.04 -10.50
CA LEU A 18 -45.49 -26.64 -11.84
C LEU A 18 -44.04 -27.15 -12.00
N LEU A 19 -43.89 -28.37 -12.54
CA LEU A 19 -42.64 -28.83 -13.12
C LEU A 19 -42.45 -28.06 -14.45
N ALA A 20 -41.94 -26.84 -14.36
CA ALA A 20 -41.23 -26.22 -15.46
C ALA A 20 -39.81 -26.77 -15.41
N THR A 21 -39.54 -27.83 -16.17
CA THR A 21 -38.18 -28.19 -16.56
C THR A 21 -37.66 -27.09 -17.49
N GLY A 22 -37.22 -25.98 -16.92
CA GLY A 22 -36.28 -25.08 -17.59
C GLY A 22 -34.95 -25.80 -17.64
N ALA A 23 -34.52 -26.20 -18.83
CA ALA A 23 -33.11 -26.49 -19.03
C ALA A 23 -32.36 -25.19 -18.71
N LEU A 24 -31.52 -25.16 -17.67
CA LEU A 24 -30.51 -24.11 -17.53
C LEU A 24 -29.64 -24.21 -18.79
N HIS A 25 -29.72 -23.21 -19.68
CA HIS A 25 -28.74 -23.07 -20.75
C HIS A 25 -27.44 -22.58 -20.12
N ALA A 26 -26.32 -23.24 -20.42
CA ALA A 26 -25.01 -22.76 -20.02
C ALA A 26 -24.72 -21.44 -20.77
N ALA A 27 -24.55 -20.35 -20.02
CA ALA A 27 -24.25 -19.02 -20.55
C ALA A 27 -22.78 -18.94 -20.99
N PRO A 28 -22.38 -17.92 -21.79
CA PRO A 28 -20.98 -17.71 -22.11
C PRO A 28 -20.13 -17.46 -20.85
N VAL A 29 -18.94 -18.04 -20.82
CA VAL A 29 -17.99 -17.96 -19.69
C VAL A 29 -16.65 -17.36 -20.13
N ILE A 30 -15.96 -16.72 -19.20
CA ILE A 30 -14.57 -16.27 -19.32
C ILE A 30 -13.69 -17.52 -19.26
N ASN A 31 -13.02 -17.81 -20.38
CA ASN A 31 -12.41 -19.12 -20.65
C ASN A 31 -10.88 -19.11 -20.64
N GLU A 32 -10.27 -17.99 -21.08
CA GLU A 32 -8.82 -17.84 -21.15
C GLU A 32 -8.44 -16.37 -20.93
N ILE A 33 -7.39 -16.12 -20.16
CA ILE A 33 -6.83 -14.79 -19.90
C ILE A 33 -5.34 -14.81 -20.17
N HIS A 34 -4.87 -13.94 -21.06
CA HIS A 34 -3.44 -13.76 -21.33
C HIS A 34 -3.02 -12.33 -20.98
N TYR A 35 -2.11 -12.21 -20.00
CA TYR A 35 -1.68 -10.94 -19.43
C TYR A 35 -0.18 -10.93 -19.15
N ASN A 36 0.45 -9.75 -19.10
CA ASN A 36 1.81 -9.52 -18.63
C ASN A 36 2.94 -10.40 -19.22
N ASN A 37 2.86 -10.77 -20.51
CA ASN A 37 3.87 -11.58 -21.21
C ASN A 37 5.34 -11.13 -20.99
N ASP A 38 6.30 -12.06 -20.94
CA ASP A 38 7.75 -11.83 -20.70
C ASP A 38 8.34 -10.81 -21.68
N LEU A 39 7.79 -10.76 -22.90
CA LEU A 39 8.04 -9.72 -23.89
C LEU A 39 6.93 -8.67 -23.82
N ASN A 40 6.81 -7.99 -22.69
CA ASN A 40 5.74 -7.02 -22.41
C ASN A 40 5.68 -5.81 -23.36
N TYR A 41 6.59 -5.70 -24.32
CA TYR A 41 6.49 -4.74 -25.41
C TYR A 41 5.54 -5.17 -26.54
N ILE A 42 5.15 -6.44 -26.57
CA ILE A 42 4.19 -6.99 -27.52
C ILE A 42 2.79 -6.81 -26.92
N ALA A 43 1.95 -6.02 -27.59
CA ALA A 43 0.55 -5.81 -27.23
C ALA A 43 -0.32 -7.03 -27.61
N ASN A 44 -0.15 -8.14 -26.91
CA ASN A 44 -0.82 -9.41 -27.17
C ASN A 44 -1.67 -9.92 -25.98
N GLU A 45 -2.03 -9.03 -25.07
CA GLU A 45 -2.97 -9.34 -23.99
C GLU A 45 -4.38 -9.52 -24.54
N PHE A 46 -5.14 -10.46 -23.96
CA PHE A 46 -6.51 -10.74 -24.36
C PHE A 46 -7.32 -11.46 -23.28
N ILE A 47 -8.65 -11.37 -23.43
CA ILE A 47 -9.64 -12.16 -22.71
C ILE A 47 -10.44 -12.97 -23.75
N GLU A 48 -10.62 -14.26 -23.51
CA GLU A 48 -11.45 -15.13 -24.34
C GLU A 48 -12.76 -15.50 -23.63
N LEU A 49 -13.86 -15.46 -24.39
CA LEU A 49 -15.14 -16.04 -24.00
C LEU A 49 -15.42 -17.32 -24.77
N HIS A 50 -15.98 -18.32 -24.09
CA HIS A 50 -16.48 -19.56 -24.68
C HIS A 50 -17.99 -19.70 -24.42
N ASN A 51 -18.74 -20.13 -25.43
CA ASN A 51 -20.14 -20.51 -25.27
C ASN A 51 -20.28 -22.05 -25.16
N PRO A 52 -20.35 -22.62 -23.95
CA PRO A 52 -20.55 -24.05 -23.76
C PRO A 52 -21.98 -24.51 -24.08
N GLY A 53 -22.92 -23.58 -24.25
CA GLY A 53 -24.33 -23.84 -24.51
C GLY A 53 -24.60 -24.41 -25.92
N PRO A 54 -25.74 -25.09 -26.09
CA PRO A 54 -26.14 -25.69 -27.37
C PRO A 54 -26.74 -24.68 -28.37
N GLU A 55 -26.96 -23.43 -27.96
CA GLU A 55 -27.55 -22.35 -28.77
C GLU A 55 -26.59 -21.17 -28.93
N ALA A 56 -26.77 -20.39 -30.00
CA ALA A 56 -25.99 -19.18 -30.23
C ALA A 56 -26.47 -18.04 -29.32
N VAL A 57 -25.54 -17.27 -28.77
CA VAL A 57 -25.81 -16.13 -27.87
C VAL A 57 -25.51 -14.81 -28.58
N ALA A 58 -26.49 -13.91 -28.61
CA ALA A 58 -26.31 -12.57 -29.15
C ALA A 58 -25.63 -11.67 -28.10
N LEU A 59 -24.37 -11.31 -28.33
CA LEU A 59 -23.58 -10.47 -27.43
C LEU A 59 -23.78 -8.97 -27.70
N THR A 60 -24.72 -8.57 -28.57
CA THR A 60 -24.89 -7.15 -28.92
C THR A 60 -25.22 -6.32 -27.67
N GLY A 61 -24.37 -5.34 -27.36
CA GLY A 61 -24.51 -4.46 -26.20
C GLY A 61 -24.03 -5.05 -24.87
N TRP A 62 -23.54 -6.30 -24.86
CA TRP A 62 -22.85 -6.87 -23.70
C TRP A 62 -21.53 -6.14 -23.46
N LYS A 63 -20.97 -6.27 -22.26
CA LYS A 63 -19.73 -5.61 -21.84
C LYS A 63 -18.77 -6.58 -21.15
N LEU A 64 -17.48 -6.39 -21.41
CA LEU A 64 -16.43 -6.74 -20.46
C LEU A 64 -16.11 -5.49 -19.64
N ALA A 65 -16.15 -5.62 -18.32
CA ALA A 65 -15.93 -4.55 -17.34
C ALA A 65 -14.96 -5.01 -16.24
N GLY A 66 -14.58 -4.08 -15.36
CA GLY A 66 -13.55 -4.29 -14.34
C GLY A 66 -12.17 -3.95 -14.90
N GLY A 67 -11.33 -4.95 -15.14
CA GLY A 67 -9.95 -4.79 -15.63
C GLY A 67 -9.80 -4.16 -17.02
N ILE A 68 -10.79 -4.37 -17.89
CA ILE A 68 -10.88 -3.72 -19.20
C ILE A 68 -12.27 -3.15 -19.43
N ASP A 69 -12.39 -2.24 -20.38
CA ASP A 69 -13.68 -1.75 -20.88
C ASP A 69 -13.83 -2.11 -22.37
N PHE A 70 -14.80 -2.96 -22.67
CA PHE A 70 -15.17 -3.31 -24.03
C PHE A 70 -16.67 -3.59 -24.15
N THR A 71 -17.36 -2.82 -25.01
CA THR A 71 -18.75 -3.10 -25.38
C THR A 71 -18.80 -3.85 -26.72
N PHE A 72 -19.48 -5.00 -26.74
CA PHE A 72 -19.62 -5.83 -27.93
C PHE A 72 -20.48 -5.11 -29.00
N PRO A 73 -19.98 -4.99 -30.24
CA PRO A 73 -20.63 -4.22 -31.30
C PRO A 73 -21.92 -4.89 -31.79
N GLU A 74 -22.74 -4.11 -32.51
CA GLU A 74 -23.96 -4.62 -33.16
C GLU A 74 -23.69 -5.86 -34.01
N ASN A 75 -24.62 -6.83 -33.95
CA ASN A 75 -24.56 -8.11 -34.64
C ASN A 75 -23.43 -9.05 -34.16
N SER A 76 -22.88 -8.82 -32.96
CA SER A 76 -22.00 -9.80 -32.31
C SER A 76 -22.82 -11.04 -31.91
N LEU A 77 -22.50 -12.19 -32.50
CA LEU A 77 -23.17 -13.47 -32.25
C LEU A 77 -22.14 -14.55 -31.92
N LEU A 78 -22.19 -15.15 -30.74
CA LEU A 78 -21.32 -16.26 -30.33
C LEU A 78 -22.06 -17.59 -30.54
N GLU A 79 -21.70 -18.32 -31.60
CA GLU A 79 -22.34 -19.60 -31.94
C GLU A 79 -22.17 -20.65 -30.83
N ALA A 80 -23.00 -21.69 -30.84
CA ALA A 80 -22.90 -22.81 -29.92
C ALA A 80 -21.51 -23.49 -30.00
N GLY A 81 -20.83 -23.65 -28.87
CA GLY A 81 -19.49 -24.23 -28.78
C GLY A 81 -18.37 -23.35 -29.37
N ALA A 82 -18.66 -22.09 -29.70
CA ALA A 82 -17.68 -21.18 -30.30
C ALA A 82 -16.97 -20.32 -29.26
N TYR A 83 -15.82 -19.78 -29.69
CA TYR A 83 -14.94 -18.93 -28.90
C TYR A 83 -14.87 -17.54 -29.55
N VAL A 84 -14.66 -16.51 -28.73
CA VAL A 84 -14.35 -15.16 -29.21
C VAL A 84 -13.34 -14.50 -28.28
N VAL A 85 -12.33 -13.88 -28.89
CA VAL A 85 -11.26 -13.19 -28.16
C VAL A 85 -11.47 -11.68 -28.26
N VAL A 86 -11.28 -10.97 -27.14
CA VAL A 86 -11.21 -9.51 -27.06
C VAL A 86 -9.78 -9.14 -26.69
N ALA A 87 -9.06 -8.52 -27.62
CA ALA A 87 -7.62 -8.28 -27.50
C ALA A 87 -7.27 -6.80 -27.33
N GLU A 88 -6.15 -6.51 -26.67
CA GLU A 88 -5.57 -5.17 -26.59
C GLU A 88 -5.25 -4.64 -28.01
N ASN A 89 -4.67 -5.50 -28.85
CA ASN A 89 -4.41 -5.21 -30.25
C ASN A 89 -4.80 -6.40 -31.15
N PRO A 90 -5.96 -6.32 -31.83
CA PRO A 90 -6.42 -7.40 -32.70
C PRO A 90 -5.50 -7.72 -33.89
N ALA A 91 -4.71 -6.75 -34.37
CA ALA A 91 -3.78 -6.98 -35.47
C ALA A 91 -2.54 -7.75 -35.00
N THR A 92 -2.00 -7.41 -33.82
CA THR A 92 -0.90 -8.15 -33.18
C THR A 92 -1.32 -9.59 -32.94
N LEU A 93 -2.47 -9.81 -32.27
CA LEU A 93 -2.91 -11.16 -31.94
C LEU A 93 -3.12 -12.04 -33.18
N ARG A 94 -3.73 -11.49 -34.25
CA ARG A 94 -3.84 -12.19 -35.53
C ARG A 94 -2.47 -12.54 -36.11
N SER A 95 -1.48 -11.65 -36.02
CA SER A 95 -0.15 -11.92 -36.57
C SER A 95 0.60 -13.01 -35.81
N GLU A 96 0.43 -13.09 -34.49
CA GLU A 96 1.15 -14.02 -33.63
C GLU A 96 0.52 -15.41 -33.62
N PHE A 97 -0.81 -15.47 -33.52
CA PHE A 97 -1.57 -16.72 -33.38
C PHE A 97 -2.24 -17.17 -34.69
N SER A 98 -1.79 -16.63 -35.83
CA SER A 98 -2.24 -17.08 -37.16
C SER A 98 -2.04 -18.58 -37.34
N SER A 99 -3.13 -19.32 -37.55
CA SER A 99 -3.09 -20.75 -37.85
C SER A 99 -3.88 -21.07 -39.12
N PRO A 100 -3.37 -21.94 -40.01
CA PRO A 100 -4.11 -22.38 -41.19
C PRO A 100 -5.32 -23.27 -40.87
N THR A 101 -5.47 -23.72 -39.61
CA THR A 101 -6.52 -24.65 -39.17
C THR A 101 -7.54 -24.04 -38.20
N VAL A 102 -7.30 -22.82 -37.70
CA VAL A 102 -8.19 -22.12 -36.75
C VAL A 102 -8.47 -20.72 -37.31
N ASP A 103 -9.75 -20.39 -37.49
CA ASP A 103 -10.17 -19.03 -37.86
C ASP A 103 -10.21 -18.17 -36.60
N LEU A 104 -9.20 -17.32 -36.42
CA LEU A 104 -9.01 -16.55 -35.19
C LEU A 104 -10.05 -15.42 -35.09
N ARG A 105 -11.06 -15.59 -34.25
CA ARG A 105 -12.14 -14.63 -34.06
C ARG A 105 -11.77 -13.59 -33.00
N VAL A 106 -11.10 -12.52 -33.45
CA VAL A 106 -10.61 -11.44 -32.58
C VAL A 106 -11.40 -10.15 -32.75
N LEU A 107 -11.91 -9.63 -31.63
CA LEU A 107 -12.49 -8.31 -31.43
C LEU A 107 -11.54 -7.41 -30.62
N GLY A 108 -11.87 -6.13 -30.50
CA GLY A 108 -11.05 -5.10 -29.84
C GLY A 108 -10.76 -3.91 -30.77
N PRO A 109 -9.84 -3.00 -30.40
CA PRO A 109 -9.13 -2.97 -29.13
C PRO A 109 -10.06 -2.70 -27.96
N TYR A 110 -9.80 -3.29 -26.79
CA TYR A 110 -10.43 -2.85 -25.55
C TYR A 110 -9.76 -1.57 -25.01
N ALA A 111 -10.43 -0.85 -24.12
CA ALA A 111 -9.83 0.22 -23.32
C ALA A 111 -9.40 -0.34 -21.94
N GLY A 112 -8.50 0.37 -21.25
CA GLY A 112 -7.85 -0.14 -20.04
C GLY A 112 -6.64 -1.02 -20.36
N GLY A 113 -6.32 -1.97 -19.48
CA GLY A 113 -5.20 -2.89 -19.60
C GLY A 113 -5.18 -3.85 -18.41
N LEU A 114 -4.78 -5.10 -18.65
CA LEU A 114 -4.80 -6.10 -17.59
C LEU A 114 -3.68 -5.82 -16.58
N SER A 115 -4.03 -5.93 -15.30
CA SER A 115 -3.12 -5.84 -14.17
C SER A 115 -2.12 -7.00 -14.19
N GLY A 116 -0.86 -6.69 -13.88
CA GLY A 116 0.18 -7.71 -13.69
C GLY A 116 0.25 -8.20 -12.24
N GLU A 117 -0.72 -7.83 -11.41
CA GLU A 117 -0.78 -8.10 -9.96
C GLU A 117 -2.17 -8.67 -9.56
N GLY A 118 -2.96 -9.14 -10.53
CA GLY A 118 -4.34 -9.60 -10.31
C GLY A 118 -5.38 -8.48 -10.45
N GLU A 119 -6.63 -8.85 -10.78
CA GLU A 119 -7.80 -7.95 -10.87
C GLU A 119 -9.12 -8.73 -11.06
N THR A 120 -10.24 -8.01 -11.16
CA THR A 120 -11.57 -8.58 -11.47
C THR A 120 -11.99 -8.28 -12.91
N ILE A 121 -12.48 -9.29 -13.62
CA ILE A 121 -13.12 -9.17 -14.94
C ILE A 121 -14.57 -9.61 -14.81
N GLU A 122 -15.49 -8.81 -15.33
CA GLU A 122 -16.92 -9.13 -15.36
C GLU A 122 -17.46 -9.16 -16.79
N LEU A 123 -18.29 -10.15 -17.10
CA LEU A 123 -19.11 -10.21 -18.31
C LEU A 123 -20.53 -9.81 -17.97
N ILE A 124 -20.99 -8.70 -18.54
CA ILE A 124 -22.31 -8.11 -18.27
C ILE A 124 -23.14 -8.12 -19.55
N ASP A 125 -24.39 -8.51 -19.47
CA ASP A 125 -25.28 -8.52 -20.64
C ASP A 125 -25.79 -7.11 -21.00
N ASN A 126 -26.64 -7.02 -22.03
CA ASN A 126 -27.20 -5.74 -22.48
C ASN A 126 -28.29 -5.16 -21.56
N SER A 127 -28.77 -5.92 -20.58
CA SER A 127 -29.71 -5.47 -19.56
C SER A 127 -29.01 -4.96 -18.29
N GLY A 128 -27.70 -5.19 -18.17
CA GLY A 128 -26.90 -4.87 -17.00
C GLY A 128 -26.76 -6.03 -16.02
N GLU A 129 -27.24 -7.23 -16.36
CA GLU A 129 -27.08 -8.43 -15.55
C GLU A 129 -25.67 -9.01 -15.71
N ARG A 130 -25.01 -9.34 -14.60
CA ARG A 130 -23.71 -10.01 -14.61
C ARG A 130 -23.88 -11.48 -14.94
N ILE A 131 -23.31 -11.89 -16.07
CA ILE A 131 -23.35 -13.26 -16.59
C ILE A 131 -22.21 -14.09 -16.02
N ASP A 132 -21.02 -13.51 -15.90
CA ASP A 132 -19.83 -14.20 -15.40
C ASP A 132 -18.84 -13.23 -14.74
N ARG A 133 -17.99 -13.74 -13.83
CA ARG A 133 -16.98 -12.97 -13.10
C ARG A 133 -15.78 -13.83 -12.72
N VAL A 134 -14.58 -13.28 -12.86
CA VAL A 134 -13.34 -13.87 -12.36
C VAL A 134 -12.47 -12.81 -11.67
N SER A 135 -12.04 -13.11 -10.45
CA SER A 135 -11.14 -12.29 -9.64
C SER A 135 -9.80 -13.01 -9.50
N PHE A 136 -8.94 -12.89 -10.50
CA PHE A 136 -7.70 -13.64 -10.55
C PHE A 136 -6.55 -12.96 -9.79
N ASP A 137 -5.60 -13.76 -9.33
CA ASP A 137 -4.36 -13.32 -8.68
C ASP A 137 -3.15 -13.88 -9.45
N ILE A 138 -1.95 -13.44 -9.10
CA ILE A 138 -0.66 -13.88 -9.66
C ILE A 138 0.06 -14.92 -8.80
N ASP A 139 -0.43 -15.13 -7.57
CA ASP A 139 0.11 -16.06 -6.59
C ASP A 139 -0.77 -17.34 -6.51
N PHE A 140 -0.23 -18.42 -5.94
CA PHE A 140 -0.99 -19.67 -5.70
C PHE A 140 -2.31 -19.37 -4.95
N PRO A 141 -3.47 -19.94 -5.35
CA PRO A 141 -3.64 -21.11 -6.20
C PRO A 141 -3.83 -20.82 -7.69
N TRP A 142 -3.65 -19.57 -8.13
CA TRP A 142 -3.76 -19.23 -9.54
C TRP A 142 -2.52 -19.68 -10.32
N PRO A 143 -2.63 -19.88 -11.65
CA PRO A 143 -1.49 -20.27 -12.48
C PRO A 143 -0.41 -19.18 -12.54
N ILE A 144 0.77 -19.49 -12.01
CA ILE A 144 1.88 -18.55 -11.85
C ILE A 144 2.61 -18.30 -13.18
N ALA A 145 2.66 -19.28 -14.07
CA ALA A 145 3.33 -19.09 -15.37
C ALA A 145 2.53 -18.21 -16.35
N ALA A 146 1.26 -17.92 -16.05
CA ALA A 146 0.51 -16.92 -16.79
C ALA A 146 1.05 -15.50 -16.55
N ASP A 147 1.70 -15.24 -15.41
CA ASP A 147 2.40 -13.99 -15.12
C ASP A 147 3.76 -13.94 -15.84
N GLY A 148 3.71 -13.73 -17.15
CA GLY A 148 4.87 -13.41 -17.95
C GLY A 148 5.68 -14.58 -18.47
N ALA A 149 5.55 -15.83 -18.02
CA ALA A 149 6.32 -16.92 -18.67
C ALA A 149 5.85 -17.27 -20.11
N GLY A 150 4.89 -16.52 -20.65
CA GLY A 150 4.38 -16.62 -22.02
C GLY A 150 3.20 -17.58 -22.18
N SER A 151 2.75 -18.21 -21.10
CA SER A 151 1.50 -18.97 -21.04
C SER A 151 0.31 -18.05 -20.75
N SER A 152 -0.89 -18.46 -21.14
CA SER A 152 -2.14 -17.88 -20.64
C SER A 152 -2.65 -18.67 -19.44
N MET A 153 -3.63 -18.11 -18.76
CA MET A 153 -4.43 -18.78 -17.75
C MET A 153 -5.67 -19.35 -18.43
N GLU A 154 -5.80 -20.68 -18.42
CA GLU A 154 -6.86 -21.42 -19.09
C GLU A 154 -7.77 -22.11 -18.07
N LEU A 155 -9.09 -21.91 -18.18
CA LEU A 155 -10.08 -22.60 -17.37
C LEU A 155 -10.11 -24.10 -17.76
N ILE A 156 -10.05 -25.00 -16.79
CA ILE A 156 -9.95 -26.45 -17.05
C ILE A 156 -11.24 -27.00 -17.67
N HIS A 157 -12.39 -26.49 -17.25
CA HIS A 157 -13.68 -26.89 -17.79
C HIS A 157 -14.70 -25.76 -17.57
N PRO A 158 -15.57 -25.44 -18.54
CA PRO A 158 -16.52 -24.31 -18.45
C PRO A 158 -17.58 -24.45 -17.36
N ASP A 159 -17.81 -25.67 -16.85
CA ASP A 159 -18.73 -25.91 -15.73
C ASP A 159 -18.09 -25.74 -14.34
N LEU A 160 -16.77 -25.51 -14.28
CA LEU A 160 -16.08 -25.24 -13.01
C LEU A 160 -16.29 -23.79 -12.59
N ASP A 161 -16.33 -23.57 -11.28
CA ASP A 161 -16.31 -22.24 -10.70
C ASP A 161 -15.00 -21.54 -11.07
N ASN A 162 -15.11 -20.55 -11.94
CA ASN A 162 -13.99 -19.80 -12.50
C ASN A 162 -13.50 -18.69 -11.56
N ASP A 163 -14.16 -18.42 -10.43
CA ASP A 163 -13.65 -17.55 -9.37
C ASP A 163 -12.72 -18.33 -8.41
N LEU A 164 -12.59 -19.65 -8.57
CA LEU A 164 -11.61 -20.49 -7.87
C LEU A 164 -10.34 -20.67 -8.70
N GLY A 165 -9.21 -20.12 -8.23
CA GLY A 165 -7.92 -20.24 -8.94
C GLY A 165 -7.46 -21.68 -9.23
N SER A 166 -7.84 -22.65 -8.39
CA SER A 166 -7.57 -24.07 -8.63
C SER A 166 -8.33 -24.68 -9.83
N SER A 167 -9.35 -24.01 -10.36
CA SER A 167 -10.04 -24.37 -11.60
C SER A 167 -9.26 -23.98 -12.86
N TRP A 168 -8.18 -23.22 -12.73
CA TRP A 168 -7.37 -22.71 -13.83
C TRP A 168 -6.00 -23.37 -13.88
N ARG A 169 -5.41 -23.48 -15.07
CA ARG A 169 -4.01 -23.92 -15.26
C ARG A 169 -3.34 -23.06 -16.32
N SER A 170 -2.01 -22.99 -16.26
CA SER A 170 -1.26 -22.36 -17.34
C SER A 170 -1.40 -23.17 -18.61
N SER A 171 -1.55 -22.49 -19.74
CA SER A 171 -1.57 -23.12 -21.07
C SER A 171 -0.35 -24.02 -21.24
N SER A 172 -0.57 -25.17 -21.84
CA SER A 172 0.39 -26.25 -21.89
C SER A 172 0.50 -26.88 -23.29
N ASN A 173 1.66 -27.45 -23.58
CA ASN A 173 1.90 -28.26 -24.76
C ASN A 173 2.44 -29.62 -24.32
N ASN A 174 1.57 -30.64 -24.31
CA ASN A 174 1.88 -31.99 -23.84
C ASN A 174 2.40 -32.02 -22.38
N GLY A 175 1.79 -31.23 -21.49
CA GLY A 175 2.13 -31.20 -20.06
C GLY A 175 3.36 -30.37 -19.69
N ALA A 176 3.96 -29.65 -20.64
CA ALA A 176 4.93 -28.59 -20.38
C ALA A 176 4.29 -27.22 -20.65
N LEU A 177 4.81 -26.14 -20.09
CA LEU A 177 4.34 -24.77 -20.41
C LEU A 177 4.30 -24.55 -21.92
N GLY A 178 3.18 -24.02 -22.40
CA GLY A 178 2.88 -23.85 -23.82
C GLY A 178 2.28 -22.49 -24.11
N PRO A 179 2.21 -22.10 -25.39
CA PRO A 179 1.58 -20.83 -25.79
C PRO A 179 0.07 -20.87 -25.51
N PRO A 180 -0.58 -19.69 -25.46
CA PRO A 180 -2.04 -19.56 -25.39
C PRO A 180 -2.79 -20.30 -26.51
N THR A 181 -4.08 -20.57 -26.32
CA THR A 181 -4.94 -21.29 -27.28
C THR A 181 -6.13 -20.47 -27.80
N PRO A 182 -5.94 -19.21 -28.26
CA PRO A 182 -7.05 -18.36 -28.64
C PRO A 182 -7.84 -18.93 -29.82
N SER A 183 -9.16 -18.79 -29.73
CA SER A 183 -10.21 -19.33 -30.59
C SER A 183 -10.22 -20.87 -30.72
N ALA A 184 -9.69 -21.59 -29.74
CA ALA A 184 -9.66 -23.05 -29.71
C ALA A 184 -9.99 -23.60 -28.31
N ALA A 185 -10.17 -24.92 -28.19
CA ALA A 185 -10.34 -25.52 -26.88
C ALA A 185 -9.04 -25.40 -26.06
N ASN A 186 -9.18 -24.97 -24.80
CA ASN A 186 -8.08 -24.85 -23.85
C ASN A 186 -7.22 -26.11 -23.83
N SER A 187 -5.90 -25.93 -23.84
CA SER A 187 -4.95 -27.03 -23.83
C SER A 187 -5.03 -27.91 -22.58
N VAL A 188 -5.55 -27.34 -21.49
CA VAL A 188 -5.73 -28.01 -20.19
C VAL A 188 -7.14 -28.60 -20.00
N TYR A 189 -7.98 -28.57 -21.03
CA TYR A 189 -9.37 -29.04 -20.94
C TYR A 189 -9.46 -30.50 -20.42
N SER A 190 -10.27 -30.70 -19.39
CA SER A 190 -10.53 -32.02 -18.80
C SER A 190 -11.98 -32.14 -18.35
N THR A 191 -12.63 -33.27 -18.66
CA THR A 191 -13.97 -33.60 -18.13
C THR A 191 -13.92 -34.22 -16.73
N VAL A 192 -12.73 -34.54 -16.23
CA VAL A 192 -12.51 -34.97 -14.85
C VAL A 192 -11.96 -33.77 -14.09
N ALA A 193 -12.72 -33.28 -13.11
CA ALA A 193 -12.31 -32.16 -12.30
C ALA A 193 -11.13 -32.56 -11.42
N PRO A 194 -10.02 -31.82 -11.41
CA PRO A 194 -8.95 -32.09 -10.46
C PRO A 194 -9.30 -31.54 -9.08
N PRO A 195 -8.77 -32.14 -8.00
CA PRO A 195 -8.96 -31.62 -6.66
C PRO A 195 -8.51 -30.17 -6.51
N ASN A 196 -9.36 -29.35 -5.90
CA ASN A 196 -9.07 -27.95 -5.63
C ASN A 196 -8.28 -27.83 -4.32
N ILE A 197 -7.05 -27.32 -4.39
CA ILE A 197 -6.15 -27.14 -3.25
C ILE A 197 -5.87 -25.65 -3.11
N ARG A 198 -6.29 -25.06 -2.00
CA ARG A 198 -6.14 -23.61 -1.74
C ARG A 198 -5.96 -23.32 -0.26
N GLN A 199 -5.66 -22.07 0.08
CA GLN A 199 -5.44 -21.64 1.46
C GLN A 199 -4.40 -22.52 2.18
N VAL A 200 -3.33 -22.88 1.48
CA VAL A 200 -2.23 -23.65 2.07
C VAL A 200 -1.47 -22.73 3.02
N ARG A 201 -1.39 -23.11 4.29
CA ARG A 201 -0.75 -22.31 5.34
C ARG A 201 0.04 -23.23 6.26
N HIS A 202 1.00 -22.65 6.97
CA HIS A 202 1.61 -23.30 8.11
C HIS A 202 1.67 -22.34 9.31
N ASP A 203 1.65 -22.90 10.51
CA ASP A 203 1.74 -22.17 11.77
C ASP A 203 2.68 -22.90 12.74
N PRO A 204 3.56 -22.17 13.46
CA PRO A 204 3.91 -20.75 13.32
C PRO A 204 4.56 -20.40 11.97
N GLN A 205 4.47 -19.14 11.50
CA GLN A 205 5.16 -18.68 10.27
C GLN A 205 6.68 -18.90 10.32
N GLN A 206 7.28 -18.76 11.51
CA GLN A 206 8.68 -19.08 11.76
C GLN A 206 8.76 -19.87 13.08
N PRO A 207 8.69 -21.21 13.05
CA PRO A 207 8.70 -22.02 14.25
C PRO A 207 10.07 -22.00 14.93
N ALA A 208 10.08 -21.96 16.27
CA ALA A 208 11.27 -22.33 17.04
C ALA A 208 11.49 -23.84 16.98
N SER A 209 12.71 -24.30 17.29
CA SER A 209 13.06 -25.74 17.35
C SER A 209 12.32 -26.53 18.45
N THR A 210 11.53 -25.84 19.27
CA THR A 210 10.72 -26.41 20.36
C THR A 210 9.23 -26.43 20.07
N GLU A 211 8.80 -25.87 18.94
CA GLU A 211 7.40 -25.76 18.55
C GLU A 211 7.09 -26.74 17.42
N ASP A 212 5.91 -27.36 17.46
CA ASP A 212 5.42 -28.19 16.36
C ASP A 212 5.03 -27.30 15.17
N LEU A 213 5.21 -27.80 13.95
CA LEU A 213 4.78 -27.12 12.73
C LEU A 213 3.47 -27.73 12.25
N ILE A 214 2.40 -26.92 12.22
CA ILE A 214 1.09 -27.31 11.74
C ILE A 214 0.96 -26.84 10.29
N VAL A 215 0.53 -27.72 9.39
CA VAL A 215 0.27 -27.40 7.97
C VAL A 215 -1.19 -27.68 7.67
N THR A 216 -1.88 -26.70 7.09
CA THR A 216 -3.30 -26.78 6.73
C THR A 216 -3.51 -26.50 5.25
N ALA A 217 -4.55 -27.09 4.65
CA ALA A 217 -5.02 -26.72 3.33
C ALA A 217 -6.53 -26.92 3.20
N LYS A 218 -7.21 -26.00 2.51
CA LYS A 218 -8.60 -26.17 2.13
C LYS A 218 -8.69 -26.98 0.85
N VAL A 219 -9.33 -28.14 0.93
CA VAL A 219 -9.39 -29.11 -0.16
C VAL A 219 -10.83 -29.48 -0.48
N THR A 220 -11.25 -29.30 -1.74
CA THR A 220 -12.60 -29.68 -2.18
C THR A 220 -12.55 -30.31 -3.56
N ASP A 221 -13.47 -31.23 -3.83
CA ASP A 221 -13.59 -31.88 -5.13
C ASP A 221 -15.06 -32.26 -5.38
N PRO A 222 -15.64 -31.99 -6.57
CA PRO A 222 -17.04 -32.35 -6.86
C PRO A 222 -17.30 -33.86 -6.81
N ASP A 223 -16.29 -34.68 -7.07
CA ASP A 223 -16.34 -36.15 -7.02
C ASP A 223 -15.96 -36.70 -5.63
N GLY A 224 -15.67 -35.81 -4.68
CA GLY A 224 -15.37 -36.10 -3.28
C GLY A 224 -13.90 -36.45 -3.03
N VAL A 225 -13.37 -36.00 -1.89
CA VAL A 225 -11.96 -36.18 -1.51
C VAL A 225 -11.74 -37.55 -0.85
N ASP A 226 -10.82 -38.35 -1.38
CA ASP A 226 -10.47 -39.67 -0.84
C ASP A 226 -9.26 -39.61 0.11
N ALA A 227 -8.19 -38.91 -0.29
CA ALA A 227 -7.00 -38.78 0.54
C ALA A 227 -6.26 -37.47 0.33
N VAL A 228 -5.80 -36.87 1.43
CA VAL A 228 -4.90 -35.71 1.44
C VAL A 228 -3.60 -36.09 2.14
N THR A 229 -2.47 -35.90 1.46
CA THR A 229 -1.14 -36.29 1.95
C THR A 229 -0.19 -35.11 1.93
N LEU A 230 0.44 -34.82 3.07
CA LEU A 230 1.57 -33.90 3.18
C LEU A 230 2.86 -34.69 2.96
N ALA A 231 3.61 -34.34 1.93
CA ALA A 231 4.98 -34.79 1.75
C ALA A 231 5.94 -33.68 2.20
N TYR A 232 6.92 -33.97 3.06
CA TYR A 232 7.90 -32.97 3.52
C TYR A 232 9.34 -33.50 3.58
N ALA A 233 10.31 -32.60 3.43
CA ALA A 233 11.74 -32.88 3.54
C ALA A 233 12.40 -31.93 4.53
N LEU A 234 13.30 -32.48 5.37
CA LEU A 234 14.05 -31.74 6.38
C LEU A 234 15.47 -31.48 5.88
N ILE A 235 15.80 -30.21 5.67
CA ILE A 235 17.10 -29.76 5.16
C ILE A 235 17.87 -29.14 6.33
N LEU A 236 18.70 -29.96 6.97
CA LEU A 236 19.53 -29.56 8.11
C LEU A 236 20.58 -28.50 7.72
N PRO A 237 21.06 -27.68 8.67
CA PRO A 237 22.08 -26.67 8.39
C PRO A 237 23.35 -27.27 7.77
N GLY A 238 23.86 -26.64 6.72
CA GLY A 238 25.00 -27.12 5.93
C GLY A 238 24.69 -28.28 4.96
N ARG A 239 23.43 -28.69 4.83
CA ARG A 239 22.99 -29.78 3.94
C ARG A 239 22.01 -29.30 2.85
N TYR A 240 22.10 -28.03 2.46
CA TYR A 240 21.24 -27.48 1.41
C TYR A 240 21.33 -28.28 0.10
N ILE A 241 20.18 -28.65 -0.47
CA ILE A 241 20.07 -29.40 -1.72
C ILE A 241 19.36 -28.52 -2.75
N PRO A 242 20.05 -27.96 -3.76
CA PRO A 242 19.40 -27.12 -4.77
C PRO A 242 18.55 -27.97 -5.73
N ALA A 243 17.45 -27.43 -6.25
CA ALA A 243 16.64 -28.07 -7.29
C ALA A 243 17.40 -28.26 -8.61
N PHE A 244 18.33 -27.36 -8.92
CA PHE A 244 19.17 -27.39 -10.12
C PHE A 244 20.65 -27.26 -9.76
N LEU A 245 21.50 -28.05 -10.41
CA LEU A 245 22.94 -28.02 -10.20
C LEU A 245 23.54 -26.75 -10.80
N ALA A 246 24.39 -26.07 -10.04
CA ALA A 246 25.18 -24.96 -10.56
C ALA A 246 26.14 -25.46 -11.65
N LYS A 247 26.32 -24.65 -12.69
CA LYS A 247 27.31 -24.98 -13.74
C LYS A 247 28.72 -24.87 -13.16
N PRO A 248 29.64 -25.77 -13.52
CA PRO A 248 31.06 -25.60 -13.22
C PRO A 248 31.60 -24.35 -13.93
N TYR A 249 32.66 -23.75 -13.37
CA TYR A 249 33.26 -22.52 -13.89
C TYR A 249 33.53 -22.54 -15.41
N SER A 250 34.06 -23.65 -15.95
CA SER A 250 34.35 -23.78 -17.38
C SER A 250 33.10 -23.72 -18.26
N GLU A 251 32.01 -24.35 -17.83
CA GLU A 251 30.74 -24.34 -18.55
C GLU A 251 30.01 -23.01 -18.40
N LEU A 252 30.07 -22.39 -17.21
CA LEU A 252 29.52 -21.05 -16.99
C LEU A 252 30.16 -20.02 -17.93
N LEU A 253 31.43 -20.18 -18.30
CA LEU A 253 32.08 -19.30 -19.26
C LEU A 253 31.77 -19.63 -20.72
N SER A 254 31.71 -20.91 -21.09
CA SER A 254 31.53 -21.32 -22.48
C SER A 254 30.07 -21.31 -22.94
N ASN A 255 29.13 -21.54 -22.02
CA ASN A 255 27.69 -21.61 -22.31
C ASN A 255 26.83 -21.06 -21.14
N PRO A 256 26.97 -19.76 -20.81
CA PRO A 256 26.31 -19.16 -19.65
C PRO A 256 24.78 -19.21 -19.70
N THR A 257 24.18 -19.15 -20.88
CA THR A 257 22.72 -19.06 -21.09
C THR A 257 22.00 -20.40 -21.17
N ALA A 258 22.71 -21.54 -21.27
CA ALA A 258 22.07 -22.85 -21.28
C ALA A 258 21.26 -23.14 -19.98
N PRO A 259 20.20 -23.95 -20.04
CA PRO A 259 19.50 -24.39 -18.83
C PRO A 259 20.43 -25.14 -17.87
N ARG A 260 20.18 -25.02 -16.55
CA ARG A 260 20.87 -25.81 -15.53
C ARG A 260 20.26 -27.21 -15.45
N GLN A 261 21.07 -28.20 -15.08
CA GLN A 261 20.61 -29.58 -14.96
C GLN A 261 19.79 -29.76 -13.67
N PRO A 262 18.60 -30.40 -13.72
CA PRO A 262 17.87 -30.78 -12.51
C PRO A 262 18.73 -31.65 -11.59
N ASN A 263 18.61 -31.47 -10.28
CA ASN A 263 19.34 -32.23 -9.28
C ASN A 263 18.52 -33.45 -8.83
N PRO A 264 18.91 -34.70 -9.17
CA PRO A 264 18.16 -35.89 -8.79
C PRO A 264 18.10 -36.14 -7.26
N ALA A 265 18.93 -35.46 -6.47
CA ALA A 265 18.90 -35.55 -5.01
C ALA A 265 17.74 -34.76 -4.39
N TYR A 266 17.20 -33.76 -5.10
CA TYR A 266 16.16 -32.87 -4.59
C TYR A 266 14.84 -33.59 -4.27
N LEU A 267 14.51 -34.65 -5.02
CA LEU A 267 13.31 -35.48 -4.81
C LEU A 267 13.53 -36.67 -3.86
N ARG A 268 14.68 -36.76 -3.17
CA ARG A 268 14.97 -37.88 -2.26
C ARG A 268 14.60 -37.52 -0.82
N ASN A 269 14.32 -38.53 0.00
CA ASN A 269 14.07 -38.42 1.45
C ASN A 269 12.87 -37.55 1.85
N TRP A 270 11.85 -37.47 1.00
CA TRP A 270 10.56 -36.90 1.37
C TRP A 270 9.80 -37.90 2.25
N LEU A 271 9.37 -37.44 3.43
CA LEU A 271 8.50 -38.15 4.35
C LEU A 271 7.05 -37.84 4.00
N SER A 272 6.12 -38.75 4.28
CA SER A 272 4.69 -38.55 4.02
C SER A 272 3.86 -38.77 5.27
N VAL A 273 2.94 -37.87 5.53
CA VAL A 273 1.92 -37.97 6.59
C VAL A 273 0.55 -37.66 6.01
N ALA A 274 -0.48 -38.32 6.51
CA ALA A 274 -1.85 -38.01 6.15
C ALA A 274 -2.23 -36.65 6.75
N MET A 275 -3.00 -35.87 6.00
CA MET A 275 -3.70 -34.70 6.51
C MET A 275 -5.16 -35.10 6.76
N ASN A 276 -5.74 -34.72 7.90
CA ASN A 276 -7.10 -35.12 8.30
C ASN A 276 -7.99 -33.90 8.53
N ASP A 277 -9.29 -34.11 8.33
CA ASP A 277 -10.41 -33.18 8.61
C ASP A 277 -11.40 -33.93 9.53
N ASP A 278 -10.96 -34.24 10.74
CA ASP A 278 -11.63 -35.12 11.71
C ASP A 278 -11.97 -34.45 13.04
N GLY A 279 -11.67 -33.16 13.21
CA GLY A 279 -11.86 -32.37 14.41
C GLY A 279 -11.01 -32.84 15.59
N LEU A 280 -9.88 -33.51 15.34
CA LEU A 280 -8.95 -33.99 16.35
C LEU A 280 -7.57 -33.33 16.26
N GLY A 281 -6.90 -33.20 17.41
CA GLY A 281 -5.53 -32.72 17.47
C GLY A 281 -5.44 -31.24 17.10
N ALA A 282 -4.65 -30.93 16.07
CA ALA A 282 -4.52 -29.58 15.52
C ALA A 282 -5.67 -29.21 14.57
N ASP A 283 -6.47 -30.19 14.15
CA ASP A 283 -7.70 -29.94 13.40
C ASP A 283 -8.86 -29.67 14.36
N SER A 284 -9.47 -28.49 14.28
CA SER A 284 -10.40 -28.01 15.31
C SER A 284 -11.86 -28.30 15.01
N VAL A 285 -12.22 -28.47 13.73
CA VAL A 285 -13.60 -28.63 13.27
C VAL A 285 -13.64 -29.75 12.24
N ALA A 286 -14.38 -30.82 12.53
CA ALA A 286 -14.52 -31.94 11.59
C ALA A 286 -15.46 -31.59 10.43
N GLY A 287 -15.06 -31.95 9.22
CA GLY A 287 -15.84 -31.86 7.99
C GLY A 287 -15.97 -30.44 7.42
N ASP A 288 -15.05 -29.53 7.75
CA ASP A 288 -15.07 -28.15 7.23
C ASP A 288 -14.27 -27.99 5.92
N ASN A 289 -13.68 -29.09 5.43
CA ASN A 289 -12.79 -29.19 4.27
C ASN A 289 -11.39 -28.62 4.49
N ILE A 290 -10.99 -28.33 5.73
CA ILE A 290 -9.62 -27.94 6.10
C ILE A 290 -8.89 -29.18 6.59
N TYR A 291 -7.96 -29.66 5.77
CA TYR A 291 -7.14 -30.81 6.11
C TYR A 291 -5.87 -30.33 6.83
N THR A 292 -5.52 -31.00 7.93
CA THR A 292 -4.43 -30.60 8.81
C THR A 292 -3.43 -31.73 9.03
N ALA A 293 -2.13 -31.42 9.04
CA ALA A 293 -1.06 -32.31 9.49
C ALA A 293 -0.07 -31.59 10.40
N THR A 294 0.54 -32.34 11.32
CA THR A 294 1.55 -31.83 12.26
C THR A 294 2.91 -32.47 11.96
N ILE A 295 3.94 -31.65 11.82
CA ILE A 295 5.34 -32.08 11.81
C ILE A 295 5.90 -31.79 13.22
N PRO A 296 6.21 -32.82 14.03
CA PRO A 296 6.58 -32.61 15.43
C PRO A 296 7.94 -31.93 15.60
N ALA A 297 8.07 -31.07 16.62
CA ALA A 297 9.28 -30.29 16.95
C ALA A 297 10.54 -31.16 17.10
N ASN A 298 10.37 -32.37 17.64
CA ASN A 298 11.47 -33.33 17.82
C ASN A 298 12.04 -33.91 16.51
N SER A 299 11.45 -33.55 15.36
CA SER A 299 11.90 -33.97 14.03
C SER A 299 13.01 -33.08 13.49
N TYR A 300 13.13 -31.84 13.96
CA TYR A 300 14.05 -30.83 13.43
C TYR A 300 14.83 -30.10 14.54
N GLN A 301 15.76 -29.24 14.14
CA GLN A 301 16.59 -28.42 15.02
C GLN A 301 16.67 -26.99 14.47
N ASN A 302 17.26 -26.07 15.25
CA ASN A 302 17.52 -24.69 14.81
C ASN A 302 18.20 -24.66 13.41
N ARG A 303 17.80 -23.69 12.57
CA ARG A 303 18.27 -23.46 11.20
C ARG A 303 17.92 -24.57 10.21
N THR A 304 16.85 -25.33 10.46
CA THR A 304 16.34 -26.33 9.51
C THR A 304 15.39 -25.67 8.51
N LEU A 305 15.62 -25.89 7.22
CA LEU A 305 14.63 -25.60 6.18
C LEU A 305 13.72 -26.81 6.00
N ILE A 306 12.42 -26.59 6.09
CA ILE A 306 11.40 -27.59 5.82
C ILE A 306 10.78 -27.27 4.47
N ARG A 307 10.81 -28.23 3.56
CA ARG A 307 10.11 -28.18 2.27
C ARG A 307 8.89 -29.06 2.33
N TYR A 308 7.76 -28.62 1.82
CA TYR A 308 6.57 -29.48 1.78
C TYR A 308 5.71 -29.29 0.53
N ARG A 309 4.94 -30.32 0.22
CA ARG A 309 3.99 -30.44 -0.90
C ARG A 309 2.75 -31.16 -0.42
N ILE A 310 1.61 -30.82 -1.00
CA ILE A 310 0.32 -31.44 -0.65
C ILE A 310 -0.21 -32.15 -1.89
N THR A 311 -0.42 -33.45 -1.78
CA THR A 311 -1.05 -34.25 -2.83
C THR A 311 -2.44 -34.66 -2.40
N VAL A 312 -3.42 -34.39 -3.24
CA VAL A 312 -4.83 -34.79 -3.05
C VAL A 312 -5.21 -35.79 -4.12
N ARG A 313 -5.93 -36.82 -3.71
CA ARG A 313 -6.61 -37.77 -4.58
C ARG A 313 -8.11 -37.74 -4.30
N ASP A 314 -8.92 -37.66 -5.34
CA ASP A 314 -10.39 -37.78 -5.23
C ASP A 314 -10.85 -39.25 -5.25
N SER A 315 -12.15 -39.43 -5.11
CA SER A 315 -12.80 -40.75 -5.03
C SER A 315 -12.84 -41.51 -6.36
N GLU A 316 -12.65 -40.83 -7.49
CA GLU A 316 -12.58 -41.44 -8.83
C GLU A 316 -11.12 -41.72 -9.27
N GLY A 317 -10.14 -41.24 -8.51
CA GLY A 317 -8.71 -41.48 -8.68
C GLY A 317 -7.97 -40.38 -9.43
N ALA A 318 -8.58 -39.24 -9.74
CA ALA A 318 -7.84 -38.07 -10.18
C ALA A 318 -7.03 -37.48 -9.00
N SER A 319 -5.96 -36.77 -9.32
CA SER A 319 -5.06 -36.24 -8.31
C SER A 319 -4.38 -34.95 -8.73
N ALA A 320 -4.11 -34.11 -7.76
CA ALA A 320 -3.39 -32.84 -7.91
C ALA A 320 -2.31 -32.73 -6.83
N THR A 321 -1.21 -32.04 -7.13
CA THR A 321 -0.16 -31.72 -6.14
C THR A 321 0.10 -30.22 -6.14
N ALA A 322 0.09 -29.62 -4.95
CA ALA A 322 0.41 -28.22 -4.70
C ALA A 322 1.82 -28.08 -4.07
N PRO A 323 2.60 -27.04 -4.44
CA PRO A 323 2.27 -26.05 -5.47
C PRO A 323 2.23 -26.70 -6.87
N PHE A 324 1.50 -26.08 -7.80
CA PHE A 324 1.27 -26.62 -9.12
C PHE A 324 2.56 -26.63 -9.97
N PRO A 325 2.66 -27.46 -11.04
CA PRO A 325 3.91 -27.68 -11.78
C PRO A 325 4.52 -26.42 -12.44
N ASP A 326 3.73 -25.38 -12.63
CA ASP A 326 4.11 -24.08 -13.18
C ASP A 326 4.75 -23.13 -12.15
N ASP A 327 4.66 -23.45 -10.85
CA ASP A 327 5.32 -22.71 -9.78
C ASP A 327 6.83 -23.02 -9.73
N GLU A 328 7.65 -22.01 -10.05
CA GLU A 328 9.12 -22.10 -10.03
C GLU A 328 9.70 -22.35 -8.62
N SER A 329 8.93 -22.13 -7.56
CA SER A 329 9.31 -22.45 -6.18
C SER A 329 9.33 -23.96 -5.93
N LEU A 330 8.60 -24.76 -6.70
CA LEU A 330 8.53 -26.24 -6.65
C LEU A 330 8.04 -26.85 -5.34
N ASN A 331 7.96 -26.09 -4.25
CA ASN A 331 7.52 -26.51 -2.92
C ASN A 331 7.13 -25.30 -2.08
N PHE A 332 6.26 -25.50 -1.10
CA PHE A 332 6.13 -24.58 0.02
C PHE A 332 7.31 -24.77 0.98
N SER A 333 7.65 -23.73 1.74
CA SER A 333 8.84 -23.72 2.58
C SER A 333 8.59 -23.06 3.93
N CYS A 334 9.25 -23.55 4.96
CA CYS A 334 9.26 -23.01 6.31
C CYS A 334 10.68 -23.06 6.87
N PHE A 335 11.12 -22.01 7.58
CA PHE A 335 12.46 -21.96 8.19
C PHE A 335 12.36 -22.00 9.71
N VAL A 336 12.89 -23.06 10.32
CA VAL A 336 12.95 -23.21 11.78
C VAL A 336 14.08 -22.35 12.34
N TYR A 337 13.78 -21.42 13.25
CA TYR A 337 14.79 -20.52 13.79
C TYR A 337 14.56 -20.12 15.25
N ASP A 338 15.61 -20.28 16.08
CA ASP A 338 15.58 -19.94 17.51
C ASP A 338 15.99 -18.49 17.79
N GLY A 339 16.12 -17.66 16.75
CA GLY A 339 16.57 -16.28 16.84
C GLY A 339 18.07 -16.09 16.61
N LEU A 340 18.49 -14.82 16.56
CA LEU A 340 19.90 -14.46 16.36
C LEU A 340 20.74 -14.83 17.60
N PRO A 341 21.90 -15.49 17.43
CA PRO A 341 22.87 -15.62 18.50
C PRO A 341 23.70 -14.34 18.63
N ASP A 342 24.33 -14.17 19.79
CA ASP A 342 25.39 -13.17 20.00
C ASP A 342 26.55 -13.40 19.01
N TYR A 343 27.19 -12.30 18.58
CA TYR A 343 28.39 -12.36 17.75
C TYR A 343 29.64 -12.13 18.59
N GLU A 344 30.40 -13.20 18.81
CA GLU A 344 31.63 -13.18 19.58
C GLU A 344 32.84 -12.89 18.70
N THR A 345 33.61 -11.86 19.06
CA THR A 345 34.90 -11.55 18.42
C THR A 345 36.04 -11.80 19.40
N THR A 346 37.27 -11.81 18.90
CA THR A 346 38.49 -11.88 19.71
C THR A 346 38.63 -10.74 20.74
N THR A 347 37.85 -9.65 20.60
CA THR A 347 37.98 -8.45 21.45
C THR A 347 36.73 -8.11 22.25
N ARG A 348 35.54 -8.54 21.81
CA ARG A 348 34.24 -8.17 22.39
C ARG A 348 33.11 -9.06 21.85
N THR A 349 32.05 -9.22 22.65
CA THR A 349 30.76 -9.78 22.24
C THR A 349 29.77 -8.68 21.84
N TYR A 350 29.06 -8.87 20.73
CA TYR A 350 27.95 -8.04 20.27
C TYR A 350 26.64 -8.79 20.49
N SER A 351 25.77 -8.24 21.33
CA SER A 351 24.52 -8.88 21.72
C SER A 351 23.52 -8.92 20.57
N ALA A 352 22.79 -10.03 20.43
CA ALA A 352 21.70 -10.17 19.50
C ALA A 352 20.64 -9.07 19.71
N ASP A 353 20.11 -8.97 20.92
CA ASP A 353 19.01 -8.06 21.28
C ASP A 353 19.33 -6.58 21.11
N THR A 354 20.54 -6.16 21.45
CA THR A 354 20.90 -4.74 21.53
C THR A 354 21.69 -4.22 20.34
N VAL A 355 22.26 -5.12 19.52
CA VAL A 355 23.09 -4.75 18.37
C VAL A 355 22.65 -5.45 17.10
N LEU A 356 22.55 -6.78 17.09
CA LEU A 356 22.35 -7.50 15.82
C LEU A 356 20.91 -7.43 15.29
N ASN A 357 19.94 -7.20 16.18
CA ASN A 357 18.53 -6.97 15.86
C ASN A 357 18.22 -5.51 15.48
N THR A 358 19.18 -4.58 15.53
CA THR A 358 18.92 -3.19 15.10
C THR A 358 18.77 -3.04 13.59
N LEU A 359 19.13 -4.07 12.82
CA LEU A 359 18.91 -4.18 11.38
C LEU A 359 18.15 -5.48 11.10
N PRO A 360 17.25 -5.51 10.11
CA PRO A 360 16.51 -6.72 9.78
C PRO A 360 17.45 -7.82 9.29
N ALA A 361 17.25 -9.05 9.78
CA ALA A 361 18.10 -10.20 9.47
C ALA A 361 17.61 -10.92 8.21
N TYR A 362 18.48 -11.03 7.21
CA TYR A 362 18.24 -11.74 5.96
C TYR A 362 19.15 -12.96 5.92
N HIS A 363 18.58 -14.15 5.78
CA HIS A 363 19.35 -15.40 5.72
C HIS A 363 19.40 -15.95 4.31
N LEU A 364 20.58 -16.38 3.89
CA LEU A 364 20.80 -17.15 2.68
C LEU A 364 21.21 -18.57 3.04
N LEU A 365 20.38 -19.55 2.72
CA LEU A 365 20.71 -20.97 2.83
C LEU A 365 21.18 -21.45 1.46
N THR A 366 22.42 -21.92 1.37
CA THR A 366 23.01 -22.40 0.13
C THR A 366 24.05 -23.48 0.41
N SER A 367 24.47 -24.23 -0.61
CA SER A 367 25.56 -25.17 -0.45
C SER A 367 26.90 -24.42 -0.29
N GLU A 368 27.81 -24.98 0.51
CA GLU A 368 29.14 -24.40 0.68
C GLU A 368 29.91 -24.30 -0.65
N GLU A 369 29.83 -25.33 -1.50
CA GLU A 369 30.47 -25.36 -2.81
C GLU A 369 29.96 -24.25 -3.73
N ASP A 370 28.64 -24.05 -3.79
CA ASP A 370 28.01 -23.01 -4.62
C ASP A 370 28.38 -21.61 -4.13
N TYR A 371 28.34 -21.40 -2.81
CA TYR A 371 28.74 -20.12 -2.22
C TYR A 371 30.21 -19.79 -2.50
N ASP A 372 31.12 -20.74 -2.24
CA ASP A 372 32.56 -20.54 -2.40
C ASP A 372 32.94 -20.32 -3.87
N GLN A 373 32.29 -21.02 -4.81
CA GLN A 373 32.42 -20.77 -6.25
C GLN A 373 31.92 -19.36 -6.63
N CYS A 374 30.81 -18.91 -6.04
CA CYS A 374 30.22 -17.60 -6.31
C CYS A 374 31.11 -16.45 -5.82
N VAL A 375 31.53 -16.48 -4.56
CA VAL A 375 32.33 -15.40 -3.95
C VAL A 375 33.80 -15.42 -4.36
N ALA A 376 34.31 -16.59 -4.75
CA ALA A 376 35.65 -16.82 -5.30
C ALA A 376 36.77 -16.09 -4.54
N TYR A 377 36.82 -16.27 -3.20
CA TYR A 377 37.92 -15.75 -2.37
C TYR A 377 39.24 -16.47 -2.65
N ASP A 378 39.16 -17.79 -2.82
CA ASP A 378 40.26 -18.70 -3.17
C ASP A 378 39.96 -19.53 -4.43
N GLY A 379 38.98 -19.10 -5.22
CA GLY A 379 38.49 -19.79 -6.42
C GLY A 379 38.67 -19.01 -7.72
N ASN A 380 38.18 -19.58 -8.82
CA ASN A 380 38.21 -18.94 -10.14
C ASN A 380 37.19 -17.80 -10.23
N GLN A 381 37.67 -16.61 -10.60
CA GLN A 381 36.83 -15.42 -10.75
C GLN A 381 36.32 -15.28 -12.18
N ILE A 382 35.04 -14.99 -12.34
CA ILE A 382 34.47 -14.70 -13.67
C ILE A 382 35.12 -13.42 -14.24
N PRO A 383 35.69 -13.46 -15.45
CA PRO A 383 36.33 -12.28 -16.04
C PRO A 383 35.37 -11.09 -16.20
N ARG A 384 35.88 -9.87 -15.95
CA ARG A 384 35.07 -8.63 -15.99
C ARG A 384 34.35 -8.37 -17.31
N ASN A 385 34.85 -8.91 -18.43
CA ASN A 385 34.29 -8.72 -19.76
C ASN A 385 33.39 -9.88 -20.22
N SER A 386 33.25 -10.95 -19.43
CA SER A 386 32.32 -12.05 -19.72
C SER A 386 30.91 -11.68 -19.26
N TYR A 387 30.19 -10.88 -20.04
CA TYR A 387 28.91 -10.28 -19.63
C TYR A 387 27.82 -11.31 -19.30
N ASP A 388 27.60 -12.29 -20.17
CA ASP A 388 26.55 -13.30 -19.97
C ASP A 388 26.82 -14.16 -18.74
N ALA A 389 28.06 -14.66 -18.59
CA ALA A 389 28.48 -15.42 -17.41
C ALA A 389 28.33 -14.62 -16.11
N ARG A 390 28.61 -13.31 -16.14
CA ARG A 390 28.42 -12.42 -14.97
C ARG A 390 26.95 -12.17 -14.63
N SER A 391 26.06 -12.32 -15.61
CA SER A 391 24.63 -12.01 -15.53
C SER A 391 23.76 -13.25 -15.27
N ALA A 392 24.31 -14.45 -15.48
CA ALA A 392 23.65 -15.72 -15.18
C ALA A 392 23.42 -15.91 -13.68
N PHE A 393 22.20 -16.30 -13.30
CA PHE A 393 21.84 -16.76 -11.96
C PHE A 393 22.21 -18.24 -11.82
N ASN A 394 23.50 -18.51 -11.67
CA ASN A 394 24.04 -19.88 -11.70
C ASN A 394 23.74 -20.69 -10.44
N TRP A 395 23.62 -20.02 -9.29
CA TRP A 395 23.51 -20.66 -7.98
C TRP A 395 22.09 -20.52 -7.43
N SER A 396 21.62 -21.57 -6.75
CA SER A 396 20.31 -21.59 -6.10
C SER A 396 20.43 -21.49 -4.60
N ALA A 397 19.44 -20.89 -3.95
CA ALA A 397 19.39 -20.76 -2.49
C ALA A 397 17.94 -20.72 -2.00
N THR A 398 17.78 -20.84 -0.68
CA THR A 398 16.62 -20.28 0.02
C THR A 398 17.02 -18.94 0.60
N PHE A 399 16.16 -17.96 0.43
CA PHE A 399 16.27 -16.65 1.07
C PHE A 399 15.20 -16.53 2.14
N VAL A 400 15.56 -16.11 3.35
CA VAL A 400 14.60 -15.92 4.44
C VAL A 400 14.60 -14.47 4.87
N TYR A 401 13.41 -13.90 4.96
CA TYR A 401 13.18 -12.56 5.47
C TYR A 401 11.82 -12.52 6.16
N ASP A 402 11.79 -11.88 7.33
CA ASP A 402 10.57 -11.71 8.14
C ASP A 402 9.85 -13.03 8.43
N GLY A 403 10.62 -14.07 8.73
CA GLY A 403 10.12 -15.43 8.96
C GLY A 403 9.70 -16.20 7.69
N ILE A 404 9.56 -15.54 6.53
CA ILE A 404 9.11 -16.16 5.29
C ILE A 404 10.31 -16.73 4.51
N ALA A 405 10.19 -17.99 4.08
CA ALA A 405 11.21 -18.70 3.30
C ALA A 405 10.88 -18.72 1.79
N TYR A 406 11.70 -18.02 1.00
CA TYR A 406 11.65 -17.98 -0.46
C TYR A 406 12.67 -18.96 -1.04
N ASP A 407 12.23 -20.18 -1.37
CA ASP A 407 13.10 -21.28 -1.76
C ASP A 407 13.32 -21.39 -3.27
N ASN A 408 14.39 -22.11 -3.65
CA ASN A 408 14.81 -22.35 -5.03
C ASN A 408 15.10 -21.09 -5.85
N ILE A 409 15.26 -19.94 -5.20
CA ILE A 409 15.59 -18.67 -5.84
C ILE A 409 16.98 -18.71 -6.49
N GLY A 410 17.18 -17.84 -7.48
CA GLY A 410 18.48 -17.66 -8.14
C GLY A 410 19.29 -16.54 -7.49
N TYR A 411 20.60 -16.74 -7.29
CA TYR A 411 21.51 -15.65 -6.89
C TYR A 411 22.79 -15.60 -7.71
N ARG A 412 23.42 -14.42 -7.73
CA ARG A 412 24.72 -14.16 -8.36
C ARG A 412 25.40 -12.94 -7.76
N LEU A 413 26.67 -12.75 -8.08
CA LEU A 413 27.33 -11.45 -7.85
C LEU A 413 26.93 -10.42 -8.92
N ARG A 414 26.95 -9.14 -8.54
CA ARG A 414 26.78 -7.98 -9.44
C ARG A 414 28.09 -7.20 -9.59
N GLN A 415 28.03 -6.02 -10.22
CA GLN A 415 29.17 -5.17 -10.61
C GLN A 415 30.06 -5.75 -11.74
N ARG A 416 30.82 -4.84 -12.37
CA ARG A 416 31.82 -5.14 -13.42
C ARG A 416 33.25 -5.07 -12.84
N ASN A 417 33.69 -3.86 -12.47
CA ASN A 417 35.08 -3.63 -12.04
C ASN A 417 35.34 -4.08 -10.61
N ALA A 418 34.40 -3.79 -9.70
CA ALA A 418 34.55 -4.07 -8.28
C ALA A 418 34.01 -5.44 -7.84
N ARG A 419 33.51 -6.27 -8.76
CA ARG A 419 32.86 -7.57 -8.45
C ARG A 419 33.65 -8.43 -7.46
N TYR A 420 34.96 -8.56 -7.69
CA TYR A 420 35.87 -9.35 -6.86
C TYR A 420 36.95 -8.52 -6.12
N SER A 421 36.84 -7.18 -6.11
CA SER A 421 37.92 -6.33 -5.58
C SER A 421 38.17 -6.55 -4.08
N ASN A 422 39.44 -6.39 -3.68
CA ASN A 422 39.94 -6.36 -2.29
C ASN A 422 39.71 -7.59 -1.42
N ARG A 423 39.40 -8.79 -1.97
CA ARG A 423 39.05 -10.02 -1.20
C ARG A 423 38.03 -9.79 -0.07
N GLY A 424 37.29 -8.68 -0.08
CA GLY A 424 36.34 -8.28 0.95
C GLY A 424 34.90 -8.62 0.59
N LYS A 425 33.96 -7.83 1.09
CA LYS A 425 32.53 -7.98 0.83
C LYS A 425 32.19 -8.06 -0.66
N ARG A 426 31.14 -8.81 -0.98
CA ARG A 426 30.60 -8.99 -2.32
C ARG A 426 29.24 -8.31 -2.42
N SER A 427 28.96 -7.76 -3.61
CA SER A 427 27.64 -7.24 -3.95
C SER A 427 26.86 -8.37 -4.64
N PHE A 428 25.74 -8.78 -4.06
CA PHE A 428 24.88 -9.84 -4.57
C PHE A 428 23.69 -9.28 -5.35
N ARG A 429 23.07 -10.15 -6.14
CA ARG A 429 21.75 -9.94 -6.72
C ARG A 429 20.98 -11.24 -6.60
N PHE A 430 19.76 -11.14 -6.09
CA PHE A 430 18.82 -12.24 -5.90
C PHE A 430 17.64 -12.07 -6.85
N ARG A 431 17.13 -13.18 -7.37
CA ARG A 431 15.94 -13.25 -8.22
C ARG A 431 14.93 -14.15 -7.52
N PHE A 432 13.83 -13.55 -7.08
CA PHE A 432 12.71 -14.27 -6.50
C PHE A 432 11.83 -14.84 -7.61
N ASN A 433 11.15 -15.94 -7.31
CA ASN A 433 10.27 -16.64 -8.24
C ASN A 433 8.99 -15.83 -8.43
N ARG A 434 8.36 -15.99 -9.60
CA ARG A 434 6.99 -15.49 -9.81
C ARG A 434 6.04 -16.09 -8.78
N GLY A 435 4.96 -15.37 -8.47
CA GLY A 435 4.04 -15.79 -7.41
C GLY A 435 4.57 -15.62 -5.97
N ASN A 436 5.83 -15.16 -5.81
CA ASN A 436 6.58 -15.21 -4.55
C ASN A 436 7.60 -14.06 -4.44
N TYR A 437 7.22 -12.84 -4.84
CA TYR A 437 8.05 -11.64 -4.67
C TYR A 437 8.05 -11.15 -3.22
N VAL A 438 9.09 -10.42 -2.80
CA VAL A 438 9.31 -10.06 -1.39
C VAL A 438 8.85 -8.64 -1.10
N GLN A 439 8.01 -8.46 -0.08
CA GLN A 439 7.61 -7.14 0.42
C GLN A 439 8.66 -6.60 1.40
N PHE A 440 9.67 -5.88 0.90
CA PHE A 440 10.70 -5.28 1.76
C PHE A 440 10.18 -4.04 2.50
N HIS A 441 10.89 -3.68 3.56
CA HIS A 441 10.59 -2.50 4.37
C HIS A 441 11.69 -1.44 4.28
N ASP A 442 11.31 -0.20 4.52
CA ASP A 442 12.21 0.95 4.58
C ASP A 442 13.09 0.95 5.86
N ILE A 443 13.90 1.99 6.02
CA ILE A 443 14.76 2.13 7.21
C ILE A 443 13.98 2.50 8.48
N TRP A 444 12.66 2.61 8.44
CA TRP A 444 11.78 2.88 9.57
C TRP A 444 10.85 1.70 9.88
N GLY A 445 10.83 0.68 9.02
CA GLY A 445 10.00 -0.51 9.19
C GLY A 445 8.64 -0.42 8.51
N ASN A 446 8.41 0.55 7.63
CA ASN A 446 7.20 0.58 6.80
C ASN A 446 7.42 -0.25 5.53
N PRO A 447 6.41 -0.99 5.04
CA PRO A 447 6.53 -1.73 3.78
C PRO A 447 6.69 -0.74 2.61
N TYR A 448 7.53 -1.07 1.64
CA TYR A 448 7.52 -0.33 0.37
C TYR A 448 6.19 -0.51 -0.37
N PRO A 449 5.82 0.38 -1.30
CA PRO A 449 4.53 0.27 -2.01
C PRO A 449 4.38 -0.99 -2.87
N THR A 450 5.49 -1.63 -3.30
CA THR A 450 5.45 -2.82 -4.16
C THR A 450 6.37 -3.93 -3.66
N LYS A 451 5.99 -5.20 -3.94
CA LYS A 451 6.85 -6.37 -3.75
C LYS A 451 8.00 -6.34 -4.75
N TRP A 452 9.20 -6.77 -4.33
CA TRP A 452 10.39 -6.77 -5.18
C TRP A 452 10.66 -8.15 -5.78
N ARG A 453 10.68 -8.20 -7.12
CA ARG A 453 11.17 -9.36 -7.89
C ARG A 453 12.67 -9.59 -7.77
N THR A 454 13.43 -8.54 -7.47
CA THR A 454 14.89 -8.60 -7.42
C THR A 454 15.41 -7.73 -6.28
N LEU A 455 16.22 -8.34 -5.41
CA LEU A 455 17.04 -7.61 -4.45
C LEU A 455 18.45 -7.42 -5.03
N ASN A 456 18.89 -6.17 -5.21
CA ASN A 456 20.30 -5.86 -5.40
C ASN A 456 20.92 -5.50 -4.05
N SER A 457 22.09 -6.05 -3.71
CA SER A 457 22.86 -5.59 -2.56
C SER A 457 24.15 -4.88 -2.98
N HIS A 458 24.54 -3.86 -2.23
CA HIS A 458 25.77 -3.13 -2.39
C HIS A 458 26.73 -3.45 -1.24
N LYS A 459 28.00 -3.68 -1.60
CA LYS A 459 29.09 -3.89 -0.64
C LYS A 459 29.57 -2.61 0.05
N MET A 460 28.97 -1.46 -0.26
CA MET A 460 29.18 -0.18 0.44
C MET A 460 30.61 0.35 0.36
N HIS A 461 31.22 0.16 -0.81
CA HIS A 461 32.57 0.61 -1.08
C HIS A 461 32.57 1.62 -2.21
N ALA A 462 33.19 2.76 -1.96
CA ALA A 462 33.29 3.86 -2.90
C ALA A 462 34.77 4.20 -3.16
N ARG A 463 34.96 5.25 -3.94
CA ARG A 463 36.28 5.79 -4.20
C ARG A 463 36.84 6.50 -2.96
N GLY A 464 37.95 5.99 -2.42
CA GLY A 464 38.51 6.46 -1.15
C GLY A 464 38.21 5.52 0.04
N GLY A 465 37.52 4.39 -0.21
CA GLY A 465 37.31 3.31 0.73
C GLY A 465 35.83 3.03 1.01
N THR A 466 35.58 2.25 2.07
CA THR A 466 34.23 1.90 2.51
C THR A 466 33.48 3.13 3.02
N ASN A 467 32.25 3.30 2.55
CA ASN A 467 31.34 4.40 2.91
C ASN A 467 30.14 3.93 3.76
N PHE A 468 30.02 2.62 4.00
CA PHE A 468 28.94 1.99 4.77
C PHE A 468 27.53 2.23 4.19
N GLY A 469 27.41 2.54 2.89
CA GLY A 469 26.15 2.76 2.19
C GLY A 469 25.59 4.17 2.38
N LEU A 470 26.29 5.02 3.12
CA LEU A 470 25.84 6.37 3.46
C LEU A 470 25.63 7.24 2.22
N TYR A 471 26.46 7.08 1.19
CA TYR A 471 26.40 7.96 0.02
C TYR A 471 25.17 7.63 -0.80
N GLU A 472 24.98 6.35 -1.12
CA GLU A 472 23.85 5.86 -1.89
C GLU A 472 22.53 6.12 -1.18
N ALA A 473 22.46 5.89 0.14
CA ALA A 473 21.27 6.18 0.94
C ALA A 473 20.96 7.68 1.01
N ALA A 474 21.95 8.52 1.32
CA ALA A 474 21.77 9.98 1.34
C ALA A 474 21.32 10.51 -0.02
N ASN A 475 21.96 10.06 -1.10
CA ASN A 475 21.63 10.51 -2.44
C ASN A 475 20.21 10.12 -2.85
N SER A 476 19.80 8.87 -2.57
CA SER A 476 18.46 8.39 -2.92
C SER A 476 17.38 9.14 -2.14
N ILE A 477 17.60 9.41 -0.85
CA ILE A 477 16.71 10.26 -0.05
C ILE A 477 16.64 11.67 -0.64
N LEU A 478 17.77 12.30 -0.97
CA LEU A 478 17.80 13.65 -1.52
C LEU A 478 17.04 13.74 -2.85
N TRP A 479 17.28 12.83 -3.79
CA TRP A 479 16.56 12.81 -5.07
C TRP A 479 15.06 12.59 -4.89
N ASN A 480 14.64 11.59 -4.10
CA ASN A 480 13.22 11.34 -3.85
C ASN A 480 12.55 12.53 -3.16
N THR A 481 13.24 13.18 -2.22
CA THR A 481 12.75 14.39 -1.55
C THR A 481 12.53 15.53 -2.54
N THR A 482 13.44 15.70 -3.52
CA THR A 482 13.37 16.78 -4.52
C THR A 482 12.62 16.40 -5.79
N GLY A 483 11.72 15.41 -5.75
CA GLY A 483 10.87 15.05 -6.89
C GLY A 483 11.57 14.29 -8.03
N THR A 484 12.77 13.74 -7.80
CA THR A 484 13.44 12.83 -8.74
C THR A 484 13.34 11.39 -8.22
N ALA A 485 12.52 10.56 -8.87
CA ALA A 485 12.40 9.16 -8.49
C ALA A 485 13.77 8.45 -8.49
N ALA A 486 14.12 7.84 -7.36
CA ALA A 486 15.40 7.19 -7.13
C ALA A 486 15.22 5.87 -6.37
N PRO A 487 16.00 4.82 -6.69
CA PRO A 487 15.84 3.51 -6.07
C PRO A 487 15.81 3.57 -4.56
N PHE A 488 14.81 2.94 -3.93
CA PHE A 488 14.77 2.81 -2.49
C PHE A 488 15.98 2.04 -1.95
N THR A 489 16.43 2.40 -0.75
CA THR A 489 17.58 1.78 -0.09
C THR A 489 17.34 1.55 1.39
N HIS A 490 17.83 0.44 1.91
CA HIS A 490 17.82 0.12 3.34
C HIS A 490 19.01 -0.79 3.70
N TRP A 491 19.43 -0.78 4.96
CA TRP A 491 20.46 -1.71 5.44
C TRP A 491 19.84 -2.98 5.99
N PHE A 492 20.52 -4.10 5.78
CA PHE A 492 20.10 -5.39 6.34
C PHE A 492 21.31 -6.16 6.89
N HIS A 493 21.09 -6.86 7.99
CA HIS A 493 22.01 -7.83 8.57
C HIS A 493 21.96 -9.08 7.69
N PHE A 494 23.07 -9.41 7.03
CA PHE A 494 23.15 -10.57 6.16
C PHE A 494 23.78 -11.77 6.87
N ARG A 495 23.12 -12.92 6.77
CA ARG A 495 23.60 -14.21 7.27
C ARG A 495 23.64 -15.25 6.16
N VAL A 496 24.70 -16.05 6.11
CA VAL A 496 24.88 -17.09 5.09
C VAL A 496 25.05 -18.45 5.77
N ILE A 497 23.98 -19.25 5.76
CA ILE A 497 23.97 -20.59 6.31
C ILE A 497 24.46 -21.56 5.24
N LYS A 498 25.76 -21.87 5.27
CA LYS A 498 26.40 -22.83 4.34
C LYS A 498 26.99 -24.06 5.02
N SER A 499 27.07 -24.06 6.35
CA SER A 499 27.65 -25.14 7.16
C SER A 499 26.78 -25.45 8.38
N ALA A 500 27.14 -26.51 9.12
CA ALA A 500 26.40 -26.91 10.32
C ALA A 500 26.70 -26.01 11.54
N GLU A 501 27.82 -25.28 11.56
CA GLU A 501 28.23 -24.44 12.69
C GLU A 501 27.70 -23.00 12.53
N GLU A 502 27.05 -22.45 13.55
CA GLU A 502 26.42 -21.12 13.46
C GLU A 502 27.40 -19.96 13.63
N ALA A 503 28.29 -20.05 14.62
CA ALA A 503 29.29 -19.05 14.94
C ALA A 503 30.54 -19.69 15.55
N PRO A 504 31.28 -20.52 14.79
CA PRO A 504 32.43 -21.26 15.31
C PRO A 504 33.61 -20.35 15.70
N ASP A 505 33.77 -19.22 15.01
CA ASP A 505 34.77 -18.20 15.33
C ASP A 505 34.35 -16.82 14.79
N GLN A 506 35.19 -15.80 14.98
CA GLN A 506 34.94 -14.43 14.51
C GLN A 506 34.75 -14.32 12.98
N TYR A 507 35.33 -15.22 12.19
CA TYR A 507 35.46 -15.09 10.73
C TYR A 507 34.58 -16.10 9.95
N HIS A 508 34.21 -17.21 10.56
CA HIS A 508 33.40 -18.26 9.94
C HIS A 508 32.05 -18.40 10.64
N GLY A 509 31.13 -19.16 10.03
CA GLY A 509 29.73 -19.26 10.45
C GLY A 509 28.81 -18.35 9.64
N ASP A 510 27.63 -18.12 10.18
CA ASP A 510 26.53 -17.49 9.44
C ASP A 510 26.70 -15.98 9.32
N PHE A 511 27.35 -15.32 10.29
CA PHE A 511 27.48 -13.86 10.31
C PHE A 511 28.38 -13.34 9.16
N TYR A 512 27.75 -12.73 8.15
CA TYR A 512 28.45 -12.06 7.06
C TYR A 512 28.76 -10.58 7.37
N GLY A 513 27.91 -9.96 8.20
CA GLY A 513 27.90 -8.52 8.45
C GLY A 513 26.65 -7.87 7.88
N PHE A 514 26.74 -6.63 7.42
CA PHE A 514 25.61 -5.94 6.79
C PHE A 514 25.94 -5.45 5.38
N LEU A 515 24.88 -5.27 4.60
CA LEU A 515 24.91 -4.76 3.23
C LEU A 515 23.81 -3.70 3.06
N LEU A 516 23.90 -2.94 1.98
CA LEU A 516 22.85 -2.01 1.57
C LEU A 516 21.99 -2.66 0.49
N ALA A 517 20.69 -2.78 0.70
CA ALA A 517 19.72 -3.14 -0.31
C ALA A 517 19.44 -1.95 -1.24
N THR A 518 19.18 -2.24 -2.51
CA THR A 518 18.81 -1.24 -3.51
C THR A 518 17.74 -1.82 -4.44
N GLU A 519 16.66 -1.08 -4.61
CA GLU A 519 15.60 -1.36 -5.56
C GLU A 519 16.14 -1.53 -7.00
N ASP A 520 15.43 -2.27 -7.86
CA ASP A 520 15.80 -2.41 -9.28
C ASP A 520 14.81 -1.66 -10.16
N TYR A 521 15.31 -1.07 -11.25
CA TYR A 521 14.46 -0.51 -12.29
C TYR A 521 13.70 -1.59 -13.06
N ASP A 522 12.40 -1.66 -12.85
CA ASP A 522 11.40 -2.34 -13.68
C ASP A 522 10.02 -1.68 -13.50
N ARG A 523 8.94 -2.31 -13.95
CA ARG A 523 7.58 -1.76 -13.85
C ARG A 523 7.18 -1.39 -12.41
N ARG A 524 7.57 -2.20 -11.42
CA ARG A 524 7.21 -1.99 -10.01
C ARG A 524 7.90 -0.77 -9.41
N PHE A 525 9.05 -0.38 -9.98
CA PHE A 525 9.67 0.91 -9.64
C PHE A 525 8.81 2.08 -10.13
N LEU A 526 8.18 2.00 -11.30
CA LEU A 526 7.29 3.09 -11.74
C LEU A 526 6.08 3.21 -10.81
N GLU A 527 5.46 2.08 -10.48
CA GLU A 527 4.30 2.01 -9.57
C GLU A 527 4.67 2.48 -8.15
N ALA A 528 5.82 2.06 -7.61
CA ALA A 528 6.25 2.45 -6.26
C ALA A 528 6.65 3.93 -6.12
N HIS A 529 6.87 4.61 -7.23
CA HIS A 529 7.25 6.03 -7.29
C HIS A 529 6.16 6.90 -7.94
N ASP A 530 4.94 6.38 -8.08
CA ASP A 530 3.77 7.06 -8.66
C ASP A 530 4.06 7.67 -10.05
N LEU A 531 4.80 6.92 -10.87
CA LEU A 531 5.11 7.30 -12.24
C LEU A 531 4.12 6.63 -13.19
N GLU A 532 3.57 7.41 -14.13
CA GLU A 532 2.79 6.87 -15.23
C GLU A 532 3.58 5.78 -16.00
N LYS A 533 2.89 4.78 -16.55
CA LYS A 533 3.53 3.69 -17.29
C LYS A 533 4.11 4.19 -18.61
N GLY A 534 5.40 4.54 -18.61
CA GLY A 534 6.21 4.94 -19.77
C GLY A 534 7.44 4.03 -19.99
N ASN A 535 8.12 4.18 -21.12
CA ASN A 535 9.30 3.33 -21.41
C ASN A 535 10.44 3.59 -20.42
N LEU A 536 11.06 2.52 -19.90
CA LEU A 536 12.14 2.59 -18.90
C LEU A 536 13.37 1.82 -19.38
N TYR A 537 14.54 2.46 -19.35
CA TYR A 537 15.82 1.92 -19.80
C TYR A 537 16.90 2.05 -18.71
N LYS A 538 17.65 0.99 -18.46
CA LYS A 538 18.81 1.02 -17.54
C LYS A 538 20.12 0.99 -18.31
N LEU A 539 20.78 2.14 -18.38
CA LEU A 539 21.93 2.36 -19.25
C LEU A 539 23.15 1.50 -18.85
N LYS A 540 23.91 1.09 -19.86
CA LYS A 540 25.15 0.31 -19.72
C LYS A 540 26.17 0.77 -20.77
N SER A 541 27.43 0.94 -20.35
CA SER A 541 28.51 1.37 -21.24
C SER A 541 28.58 0.50 -22.49
N GLY A 542 28.60 1.13 -23.67
CA GLY A 542 28.77 0.47 -24.96
C GLY A 542 27.53 -0.23 -25.54
N LEU A 543 26.37 -0.18 -24.87
CA LEU A 543 25.11 -0.70 -25.42
C LEU A 543 24.24 0.46 -25.91
N THR A 544 24.14 0.58 -27.24
CA THR A 544 23.44 1.68 -27.90
C THR A 544 22.11 1.30 -28.51
N GLU A 545 21.79 0.01 -28.61
CA GLU A 545 20.49 -0.47 -29.05
C GLU A 545 19.52 -0.46 -27.85
N GLY A 546 18.36 0.16 -27.99
CA GLY A 546 17.43 0.33 -26.87
C GLY A 546 16.90 -1.01 -26.31
N SER A 547 16.75 -2.02 -27.17
CA SER A 547 16.35 -3.39 -26.80
C SER A 547 17.30 -4.07 -25.82
N ASP A 548 18.60 -3.71 -25.80
CA ASP A 548 19.60 -4.30 -24.91
C ASP A 548 19.52 -3.79 -23.45
N VAL A 549 18.86 -2.64 -23.27
CA VAL A 549 18.85 -1.88 -22.02
C VAL A 549 17.45 -1.57 -21.50
N ILE A 550 16.40 -1.89 -22.26
CA ILE A 550 15.01 -1.73 -21.82
C ILE A 550 14.71 -2.59 -20.58
N ARG A 551 13.87 -2.05 -19.70
CA ARG A 551 13.43 -2.63 -18.43
C ARG A 551 11.93 -2.73 -18.33
N TYR A 552 11.24 -1.78 -18.94
CA TYR A 552 9.81 -1.81 -19.13
C TYR A 552 9.48 -1.08 -20.43
N HIS A 553 8.56 -1.64 -21.20
CA HIS A 553 8.04 -1.04 -22.42
C HIS A 553 6.56 -0.76 -22.21
N ALA A 554 6.18 0.51 -22.27
CA ALA A 554 4.78 0.89 -22.14
C ALA A 554 4.01 0.54 -23.42
N PRO A 555 2.75 0.08 -23.36
CA PRO A 555 1.99 -0.29 -24.55
C PRO A 555 1.91 0.80 -25.63
N ARG A 556 1.84 2.07 -25.20
CA ARG A 556 1.82 3.26 -26.09
C ARG A 556 3.18 3.91 -26.29
N GLY A 557 4.25 3.31 -25.75
CA GLY A 557 5.62 3.80 -25.85
C GLY A 557 6.23 3.64 -27.24
N ALA A 558 7.39 4.26 -27.45
CA ALA A 558 8.13 4.14 -28.70
C ALA A 558 8.68 2.72 -28.87
N GLN A 559 8.34 2.12 -30.01
CA GLN A 559 8.71 0.75 -30.35
C GLN A 559 10.22 0.62 -30.61
N GLY A 560 10.78 -0.53 -30.23
CA GLY A 560 12.17 -0.90 -30.53
C GLY A 560 13.25 -0.04 -29.84
N GLY A 561 12.89 0.84 -28.91
CA GLY A 561 13.85 1.72 -28.22
C GLY A 561 14.27 2.96 -29.02
N ALA A 562 13.46 3.38 -29.99
CA ALA A 562 13.76 4.54 -30.84
C ALA A 562 13.83 5.88 -30.08
N ASP A 563 13.12 6.00 -28.97
CA ASP A 563 13.18 7.10 -28.01
C ASP A 563 14.56 7.20 -27.34
N TYR A 564 15.06 6.11 -26.76
CA TYR A 564 16.40 5.98 -26.19
C TYR A 564 17.49 6.36 -27.20
N GLU A 565 17.42 5.77 -28.40
CA GLU A 565 18.38 6.01 -29.47
C GLU A 565 18.35 7.46 -29.94
N ASN A 566 17.15 8.05 -30.06
CA ASN A 566 17.00 9.45 -30.40
C ASN A 566 17.75 10.34 -29.39
N ILE A 567 17.63 10.10 -28.09
CA ILE A 567 18.35 10.88 -27.07
C ILE A 567 19.86 10.74 -27.21
N ILE A 568 20.40 9.51 -27.19
CA ILE A 568 21.86 9.31 -27.15
C ILE A 568 22.56 9.80 -28.42
N PHE A 569 21.89 9.83 -29.58
CA PHE A 569 22.47 10.29 -30.85
C PHE A 569 22.14 11.75 -31.18
N ASN A 570 20.97 12.28 -30.79
CA ASN A 570 20.49 13.59 -31.26
C ASN A 570 20.47 14.70 -30.21
N LEU A 571 20.47 14.39 -28.90
CA LEU A 571 20.48 15.42 -27.85
C LEU A 571 21.87 16.07 -27.78
N ARG A 572 22.00 17.23 -28.44
CA ARG A 572 23.28 17.90 -28.76
C ARG A 572 23.12 19.43 -28.79
N PRO A 573 24.20 20.21 -28.62
CA PRO A 573 24.15 21.68 -28.66
C PRO A 573 23.64 22.29 -29.97
N ASN A 574 23.63 21.54 -31.09
CA ASN A 574 23.15 22.03 -32.38
C ASN A 574 21.62 21.90 -32.56
N ARG A 575 20.89 21.30 -31.62
CA ARG A 575 19.43 21.28 -31.61
C ARG A 575 18.87 22.64 -31.17
N ASN A 576 17.71 23.02 -31.70
CA ASN A 576 17.03 24.25 -31.29
C ASN A 576 16.21 24.03 -30.01
N ASP A 577 15.79 25.11 -29.37
CA ASP A 577 15.16 25.08 -28.05
C ASP A 577 13.80 24.38 -28.08
N SER A 578 13.05 24.53 -29.17
CA SER A 578 11.79 23.80 -29.39
C SER A 578 12.00 22.29 -29.43
N TRP A 579 13.06 21.80 -30.09
CA TRP A 579 13.37 20.38 -30.09
C TRP A 579 13.75 19.90 -28.68
N LEU A 580 14.53 20.69 -27.93
CA LEU A 580 14.92 20.34 -26.55
C LEU A 580 13.69 20.22 -25.64
N ARG A 581 12.76 21.19 -25.68
CA ARG A 581 11.54 21.16 -24.85
C ARG A 581 10.54 20.08 -25.29
N GLN A 582 10.62 19.58 -26.53
CA GLN A 582 9.77 18.49 -27.01
C GLN A 582 10.26 17.09 -26.57
N HIS A 583 11.52 16.95 -26.15
CA HIS A 583 12.12 15.62 -25.91
C HIS A 583 12.67 15.42 -24.50
N VAL A 584 12.76 16.47 -23.69
CA VAL A 584 13.28 16.41 -22.32
C VAL A 584 12.31 17.14 -21.41
N ASP A 585 11.95 16.48 -20.31
CA ASP A 585 11.31 17.11 -19.18
C ASP A 585 12.39 17.88 -18.40
N TRP A 586 12.54 19.17 -18.74
CA TRP A 586 13.62 20.00 -18.22
C TRP A 586 13.48 20.27 -16.73
N ASP A 587 12.25 20.40 -16.22
CA ASP A 587 12.01 20.61 -14.80
C ASP A 587 12.48 19.40 -13.98
N SER A 588 12.08 18.19 -14.40
CA SER A 588 12.59 16.94 -13.81
C SER A 588 14.11 16.85 -13.90
N TRP A 589 14.69 17.21 -15.05
CA TRP A 589 16.14 17.17 -15.23
C TRP A 589 16.87 18.19 -14.35
N TYR A 590 16.34 19.40 -14.15
CA TYR A 590 16.95 20.41 -13.29
C TYR A 590 17.06 19.92 -11.85
N HIS A 591 16.00 19.29 -11.32
CA HIS A 591 16.01 18.70 -9.98
C HIS A 591 17.02 17.54 -9.88
N TYR A 592 17.00 16.62 -10.84
CA TYR A 592 17.98 15.53 -10.90
C TYR A 592 19.42 16.06 -10.90
N HIS A 593 19.71 17.01 -11.81
CA HIS A 593 21.07 17.46 -12.07
C HIS A 593 21.58 18.42 -10.99
N ALA A 594 20.69 19.18 -10.35
CA ALA A 594 21.07 20.02 -9.22
C ALA A 594 21.52 19.18 -8.02
N ILE A 595 20.90 18.01 -7.77
CA ILE A 595 21.42 17.05 -6.80
C ILE A 595 22.72 16.39 -7.29
N VAL A 596 22.85 16.04 -8.59
CA VAL A 596 24.13 15.57 -9.16
C VAL A 596 25.26 16.56 -8.87
N ASP A 597 25.02 17.86 -9.07
CA ASP A 597 25.95 18.92 -8.72
C ASP A 597 26.07 19.05 -7.20
N ALA A 598 25.03 18.95 -6.39
CA ALA A 598 25.16 19.02 -4.92
C ALA A 598 26.02 17.89 -4.35
N VAL A 599 25.75 16.62 -4.68
CA VAL A 599 26.51 15.48 -4.12
C VAL A 599 27.77 15.14 -4.92
N ARG A 600 28.00 15.82 -6.04
CA ARG A 600 29.10 15.59 -7.00
C ARG A 600 29.04 14.17 -7.59
N HIS A 601 27.92 13.70 -8.12
CA HIS A 601 27.82 12.40 -8.80
C HIS A 601 28.30 12.48 -10.27
N TYR A 602 29.62 12.47 -10.49
CA TYR A 602 30.21 12.88 -11.79
C TYR A 602 30.76 11.74 -12.66
N ASP A 603 30.44 10.47 -12.41
CA ASP A 603 30.82 9.35 -13.29
C ASP A 603 29.86 9.18 -14.49
N VAL A 604 29.56 10.28 -15.19
CA VAL A 604 28.69 10.35 -16.39
C VAL A 604 29.34 11.21 -17.47
N GLN A 605 29.07 10.90 -18.75
CA GLN A 605 29.50 11.69 -19.92
C GLN A 605 28.44 11.64 -21.06
N PRO A 606 28.42 12.61 -22.00
CA PRO A 606 27.51 12.61 -23.14
C PRO A 606 28.11 11.82 -24.32
N ASN A 607 28.47 10.55 -24.11
CA ASN A 607 29.04 9.70 -25.16
C ASN A 607 28.39 8.30 -25.19
N THR A 608 28.60 7.55 -26.27
CA THR A 608 27.99 6.22 -26.49
C THR A 608 28.91 5.03 -26.16
N ALA A 609 30.14 5.29 -25.71
CA ALA A 609 31.15 4.29 -25.37
C ALA A 609 31.18 4.07 -23.84
N GLU A 610 32.27 4.44 -23.17
CA GLU A 610 32.36 4.38 -21.71
C GLU A 610 31.68 5.58 -21.06
N HIS A 611 31.08 5.38 -19.88
CA HIS A 611 30.30 6.36 -19.12
C HIS A 611 28.86 6.60 -19.64
N LEU A 612 28.36 5.76 -20.57
CA LEU A 612 26.93 5.58 -20.84
C LEU A 612 26.30 4.64 -19.79
N LYS A 613 26.34 5.02 -18.52
CA LYS A 613 25.94 4.20 -17.36
C LYS A 613 25.61 5.11 -16.17
N ASN A 614 25.34 4.52 -15.01
CA ASN A 614 25.07 5.22 -13.75
C ASN A 614 23.82 6.11 -13.80
N ARG A 615 22.90 5.78 -14.72
CA ARG A 615 21.59 6.39 -14.83
C ARG A 615 20.62 5.45 -15.53
N ALA A 616 19.34 5.70 -15.36
CA ALA A 616 18.26 5.16 -16.17
C ALA A 616 17.56 6.29 -16.91
N TYR A 617 16.95 5.96 -18.05
CA TYR A 617 16.09 6.86 -18.80
C TYR A 617 14.66 6.37 -18.70
N TYR A 618 13.79 7.26 -18.27
CA TYR A 618 12.35 7.06 -18.26
C TYR A 618 11.74 8.06 -19.24
N PHE A 619 10.84 7.58 -20.10
CA PHE A 619 10.14 8.42 -21.05
C PHE A 619 8.70 8.57 -20.59
N LYS A 620 8.43 9.69 -19.90
CA LYS A 620 7.09 10.04 -19.42
C LYS A 620 6.14 10.09 -20.60
N PRO A 621 5.00 9.38 -20.55
CA PRO A 621 3.99 9.48 -21.59
C PRO A 621 3.58 10.93 -21.83
N ASP A 622 3.49 11.30 -23.09
CA ASP A 622 3.09 12.62 -23.59
C ASP A 622 2.45 12.41 -24.97
N ARG A 623 1.78 13.44 -25.50
CA ARG A 623 1.25 13.47 -26.87
C ARG A 623 2.33 13.37 -27.95
N SER A 624 3.63 13.47 -27.61
CA SER A 624 4.73 13.23 -28.54
C SER A 624 4.98 11.73 -28.79
N ARG A 625 5.55 11.42 -29.95
CA ARG A 625 5.88 10.03 -30.35
C ARG A 625 6.88 9.34 -29.41
N PHE A 626 7.75 10.09 -28.73
CA PHE A 626 8.85 9.54 -27.94
C PHE A 626 8.65 9.69 -26.42
N GLY A 627 7.61 10.39 -25.98
CA GLY A 627 7.51 10.83 -24.58
C GLY A 627 8.58 11.88 -24.23
N LEU A 628 8.56 12.33 -22.98
CA LEU A 628 9.54 13.27 -22.44
C LEU A 628 10.58 12.54 -21.60
N LEU A 629 11.86 12.74 -21.91
CA LEU A 629 12.96 12.15 -21.16
C LEU A 629 12.99 12.73 -19.74
N GLN A 630 12.94 11.84 -18.75
CA GLN A 630 13.39 12.04 -17.39
C GLN A 630 14.64 11.18 -17.13
N VAL A 631 15.60 11.73 -16.40
CA VAL A 631 16.86 11.06 -16.06
C VAL A 631 16.81 10.61 -14.61
N LEU A 632 16.99 9.31 -14.38
CA LEU A 632 16.92 8.70 -13.05
C LEU A 632 18.32 8.24 -12.60
N PRO A 633 18.69 8.39 -11.32
CA PRO A 633 20.04 8.11 -10.82
C PRO A 633 20.36 6.61 -10.67
N TRP A 634 21.62 6.19 -10.85
CA TRP A 634 22.04 4.82 -10.53
C TRP A 634 23.53 4.76 -10.17
N ASP A 635 23.94 3.80 -9.33
CA ASP A 635 25.36 3.58 -8.99
C ASP A 635 26.04 4.89 -8.51
N SER A 636 25.39 5.56 -7.54
CA SER A 636 25.78 6.89 -7.05
C SER A 636 26.82 6.84 -5.93
N ASP A 637 27.49 5.71 -5.75
CA ASP A 637 28.55 5.49 -4.74
C ASP A 637 29.75 6.43 -4.93
N THR A 638 29.99 6.89 -6.15
CA THR A 638 31.08 7.83 -6.45
C THR A 638 30.59 9.27 -6.31
N SER A 639 30.28 9.67 -5.07
CA SER A 639 29.76 10.99 -4.67
C SER A 639 30.36 11.41 -3.32
N TRP A 640 29.98 12.59 -2.80
CA TRP A 640 30.48 13.17 -1.53
C TRP A 640 32.00 13.28 -1.45
N GLY A 641 32.66 13.30 -2.61
CA GLY A 641 34.10 13.25 -2.68
C GLY A 641 34.71 12.95 -4.04
N PRO A 642 35.87 12.25 -4.11
CA PRO A 642 36.66 12.12 -5.32
C PRO A 642 35.86 11.58 -6.49
N ASN A 643 36.05 12.15 -7.68
CA ASN A 643 35.27 11.77 -8.85
C ASN A 643 36.10 11.56 -10.11
N TRP A 644 35.45 11.05 -11.16
CA TRP A 644 36.12 10.69 -12.41
C TRP A 644 36.05 11.80 -13.47
N ASN A 645 34.92 12.51 -13.58
CA ASN A 645 34.70 13.52 -14.61
C ASN A 645 34.05 14.80 -14.04
N GLY A 646 33.45 15.62 -14.91
CA GLY A 646 32.79 16.88 -14.57
C GLY A 646 31.26 16.82 -14.46
N GLY A 647 30.66 15.62 -14.51
CA GLY A 647 29.20 15.47 -14.38
C GLY A 647 28.41 16.09 -15.54
N GLU A 648 28.94 16.02 -16.77
CA GLU A 648 28.21 16.48 -17.95
C GLU A 648 27.46 15.28 -18.55
N ASP A 649 26.14 15.28 -18.52
CA ASP A 649 25.32 14.30 -19.24
C ASP A 649 24.84 14.85 -20.59
N PHE A 650 23.99 14.12 -21.32
CA PHE A 650 23.51 14.58 -22.63
C PHE A 650 22.66 15.85 -22.52
N CYS A 651 21.88 16.02 -21.46
CA CYS A 651 21.05 17.20 -21.25
C CYS A 651 21.92 18.43 -20.94
N LYS A 652 22.87 18.35 -20.00
CA LYS A 652 23.81 19.44 -19.69
C LYS A 652 24.63 19.83 -20.92
N TYR A 653 25.10 18.84 -21.67
CA TYR A 653 25.83 19.05 -22.92
C TYR A 653 24.96 19.77 -23.95
N ALA A 654 23.73 19.31 -24.16
CA ALA A 654 22.81 19.93 -25.13
C ALA A 654 22.38 21.34 -24.71
N MET A 655 22.16 21.57 -23.42
CA MET A 655 21.83 22.88 -22.84
C MET A 655 22.91 23.92 -23.14
N GLY A 656 24.18 23.58 -22.91
CA GLY A 656 25.33 24.44 -23.20
C GLY A 656 25.19 25.82 -22.53
N SER A 657 25.46 26.90 -23.28
CA SER A 657 25.42 28.28 -22.78
C SER A 657 24.10 29.01 -23.06
N ARG A 658 22.98 28.31 -23.24
CA ARG A 658 21.67 28.92 -23.51
C ARG A 658 21.17 29.67 -22.29
N ALA A 659 20.84 30.95 -22.44
CA ALA A 659 20.51 31.81 -21.30
C ALA A 659 19.26 31.35 -20.53
N GLU A 660 18.18 31.00 -21.23
CA GLU A 660 16.90 30.60 -20.63
C GLU A 660 17.02 29.32 -19.80
N PHE A 661 17.50 28.22 -20.40
CA PHE A 661 17.71 26.96 -19.68
C PHE A 661 18.70 27.07 -18.51
N ASN A 662 19.76 27.86 -18.66
CA ASN A 662 20.70 28.10 -17.55
C ASN A 662 20.07 28.93 -16.44
N MET A 663 19.21 29.88 -16.76
CA MET A 663 18.45 30.65 -15.77
C MET A 663 17.48 29.76 -14.99
N GLU A 664 16.70 28.93 -15.70
CA GLU A 664 15.79 27.93 -15.09
C GLU A 664 16.56 26.96 -14.18
N TYR A 665 17.69 26.42 -14.66
CA TYR A 665 18.56 25.56 -13.84
C TYR A 665 19.10 26.28 -12.59
N ARG A 666 19.54 27.53 -12.72
CA ARG A 666 20.03 28.32 -11.57
C ARG A 666 18.94 28.59 -10.54
N ASN A 667 17.69 28.77 -10.95
CA ASN A 667 16.57 28.90 -10.01
C ASN A 667 16.43 27.63 -9.15
N VAL A 668 16.47 26.45 -9.76
CA VAL A 668 16.39 25.17 -9.02
C VAL A 668 17.60 24.95 -8.11
N VAL A 669 18.81 25.28 -8.56
CA VAL A 669 20.03 25.21 -7.71
C VAL A 669 19.89 26.15 -6.51
N ARG A 670 19.37 27.36 -6.71
CA ARG A 670 19.13 28.34 -5.64
C ARG A 670 18.10 27.83 -4.63
N GLU A 671 17.02 27.24 -5.11
CA GLU A 671 16.00 26.65 -4.26
C GLU A 671 16.53 25.48 -3.42
N ILE A 672 17.29 24.56 -4.04
CA ILE A 672 17.98 23.49 -3.30
C ILE A 672 18.93 24.08 -2.27
N ARG A 673 19.67 25.13 -2.62
CA ARG A 673 20.60 25.79 -1.71
C ARG A 673 19.90 26.44 -0.50
N ASP A 674 18.74 27.03 -0.73
CA ASP A 674 17.96 27.77 0.26
C ASP A 674 17.10 26.87 1.14
N LEU A 675 16.63 25.71 0.67
CA LEU A 675 15.69 24.87 1.42
C LEU A 675 16.30 23.56 1.92
N LEU A 676 17.20 22.95 1.14
CA LEU A 676 17.68 21.60 1.38
C LEU A 676 19.16 21.55 1.77
N TRP A 677 20.04 22.24 1.04
CA TRP A 677 21.48 22.22 1.26
C TRP A 677 21.90 23.23 2.35
N GLN A 678 21.29 23.10 3.51
CA GLN A 678 21.61 23.88 4.71
C GLN A 678 22.24 23.00 5.80
N PRO A 679 23.05 23.56 6.72
CA PRO A 679 23.64 22.81 7.82
C PRO A 679 22.62 22.07 8.69
N SER A 680 21.45 22.68 8.96
CA SER A 680 20.36 22.08 9.76
C SER A 680 19.74 20.85 9.09
N GLN A 681 19.70 20.83 7.76
CA GLN A 681 19.09 19.78 6.95
C GLN A 681 20.10 18.65 6.65
N ILE A 682 21.24 18.98 6.02
CA ILE A 682 22.22 17.99 5.58
C ILE A 682 22.96 17.34 6.74
N ASN A 683 23.27 18.07 7.82
CA ASN A 683 23.87 17.43 8.99
C ASN A 683 22.87 16.50 9.69
N GLY A 684 21.58 16.87 9.72
CA GLY A 684 20.50 16.04 10.25
C GLY A 684 20.37 14.72 9.49
N LEU A 685 20.30 14.78 8.15
CA LEU A 685 20.34 13.59 7.28
C LEU A 685 21.56 12.71 7.57
N ILE A 686 22.76 13.29 7.60
CA ILE A 686 24.01 12.52 7.83
C ILE A 686 24.02 11.88 9.22
N ASP A 687 23.56 12.59 10.26
CA ASP A 687 23.49 12.05 11.62
C ASP A 687 22.44 10.94 11.74
N MET A 688 21.27 11.10 11.10
CA MET A 688 20.23 10.08 11.03
C MET A 688 20.74 8.78 10.41
N LEU A 689 21.40 8.86 9.25
CA LEU A 689 21.94 7.67 8.58
C LEU A 689 23.07 7.03 9.37
N GLN A 690 23.91 7.82 10.05
CA GLN A 690 24.94 7.29 10.93
C GLN A 690 24.34 6.49 12.08
N ASP A 691 23.37 7.08 12.78
CA ASP A 691 22.79 6.49 13.99
C ASP A 691 22.07 5.17 13.69
N ARG A 692 21.54 5.01 12.46
CA ARG A 692 20.92 3.75 12.01
C ARG A 692 21.88 2.55 11.98
N VAL A 693 23.17 2.75 11.73
CA VAL A 693 24.13 1.65 11.52
C VAL A 693 25.34 1.70 12.46
N ILE A 694 25.54 2.76 13.24
CA ILE A 694 26.73 2.94 14.09
C ILE A 694 26.93 1.81 15.11
N SER A 695 25.83 1.31 15.70
CA SER A 695 25.86 0.19 16.66
C SER A 695 26.36 -1.09 16.01
N PHE A 696 25.84 -1.40 14.82
CA PHE A 696 26.13 -2.63 14.07
C PHE A 696 27.50 -2.59 13.37
N GLN A 697 27.93 -1.40 12.92
CA GLN A 697 29.13 -1.22 12.09
C GLN A 697 30.40 -1.79 12.72
N GLN A 698 30.52 -1.80 14.05
CA GLN A 698 31.70 -2.32 14.73
C GLN A 698 31.79 -3.85 14.66
N ALA A 699 30.66 -4.55 14.80
CA ALA A 699 30.57 -6.00 14.62
C ALA A 699 31.00 -6.39 13.19
N ASP A 700 30.43 -5.69 12.21
CA ASP A 700 30.78 -5.84 10.81
C ASP A 700 32.26 -5.59 10.53
N ARG A 701 32.83 -4.47 10.99
CA ARG A 701 34.25 -4.18 10.76
C ARG A 701 35.16 -5.28 11.29
N LEU A 702 34.89 -5.81 12.49
CA LEU A 702 35.72 -6.85 13.10
C LEU A 702 35.58 -8.18 12.37
N ARG A 703 34.41 -8.53 11.83
CA ARG A 703 34.23 -9.72 10.99
C ARG A 703 35.19 -9.76 9.81
N TRP A 704 35.53 -8.60 9.25
CA TRP A 704 36.36 -8.51 8.06
C TRP A 704 37.84 -8.21 8.33
N THR A 705 38.15 -7.55 9.44
CA THR A 705 39.52 -7.07 9.73
C THR A 705 40.46 -8.23 10.06
N ASN A 706 41.58 -8.33 9.34
CA ASN A 706 42.60 -9.37 9.51
C ASN A 706 42.07 -10.81 9.38
N ALA A 707 40.92 -10.99 8.70
CA ALA A 707 40.32 -12.30 8.47
C ALA A 707 41.21 -13.19 7.58
N PRO A 708 41.17 -14.53 7.77
CA PRO A 708 41.92 -15.48 6.97
C PRO A 708 41.44 -15.52 5.52
N ALA A 709 42.25 -16.13 4.66
CA ALA A 709 41.97 -16.16 3.23
C ALA A 709 40.63 -16.81 2.88
N SER A 710 40.27 -17.90 3.56
CA SER A 710 39.02 -18.63 3.39
C SER A 710 37.77 -17.80 3.66
N ALA A 711 37.86 -16.77 4.52
CA ALA A 711 36.72 -15.99 4.99
C ALA A 711 36.50 -14.66 4.24
N GLY A 712 37.44 -14.29 3.36
CA GLY A 712 37.56 -12.94 2.83
C GLY A 712 38.01 -11.94 3.89
N SER A 713 38.71 -10.88 3.48
CA SER A 713 39.33 -9.90 4.39
C SER A 713 39.26 -8.50 3.82
N GLN A 714 38.85 -7.53 4.65
CA GLN A 714 38.92 -6.10 4.34
C GLN A 714 39.15 -5.28 5.61
N THR A 715 39.86 -4.17 5.47
CA THR A 715 40.13 -3.26 6.59
C THR A 715 39.38 -1.97 6.37
N ASP A 716 38.31 -1.77 7.12
CA ASP A 716 37.47 -0.59 7.05
C ASP A 716 37.79 0.41 8.17
N GLY A 717 37.48 1.68 7.93
CA GLY A 717 37.59 2.75 8.93
C GLY A 717 36.45 2.74 9.94
N ASP A 718 36.36 3.81 10.74
CA ASP A 718 35.17 4.11 11.54
C ASP A 718 34.20 4.97 10.73
N ILE A 719 32.91 4.65 10.77
CA ILE A 719 31.87 5.40 10.04
C ILE A 719 31.83 6.89 10.44
N ARG A 720 32.18 7.22 11.69
CA ARG A 720 32.25 8.62 12.17
C ARG A 720 33.27 9.49 11.41
N LEU A 721 34.29 8.87 10.83
CA LEU A 721 35.23 9.59 9.96
C LEU A 721 34.60 9.91 8.62
N ARG A 722 33.71 9.05 8.11
CA ARG A 722 33.00 9.26 6.84
C ARG A 722 31.94 10.35 6.97
N THR A 723 31.14 10.30 8.02
CA THR A 723 30.11 11.31 8.28
C THR A 723 30.74 12.68 8.54
N ARG A 724 31.85 12.74 9.29
CA ARG A 724 32.65 13.97 9.42
C ARG A 724 33.12 14.48 8.05
N ASP A 725 33.69 13.62 7.21
CA ASP A 725 34.16 14.01 5.88
C ASP A 725 33.00 14.50 4.98
N MET A 726 31.82 13.89 5.04
CA MET A 726 30.62 14.35 4.32
C MET A 726 30.17 15.74 4.76
N LYS A 727 30.16 16.03 6.08
CA LYS A 727 29.83 17.36 6.61
C LYS A 727 30.85 18.41 6.21
N MET A 728 32.14 18.07 6.24
CA MET A 728 33.20 18.95 5.76
C MET A 728 33.08 19.19 4.24
N PHE A 729 32.81 18.15 3.44
CA PHE A 729 32.50 18.30 2.02
C PHE A 729 31.35 19.28 1.81
N ALA A 730 30.26 19.16 2.58
CA ALA A 730 29.07 19.97 2.40
C ALA A 730 29.27 21.47 2.72
N PHE A 731 30.02 21.82 3.79
CA PHE A 731 30.00 23.19 4.36
C PHE A 731 31.34 23.79 4.78
N THR A 732 32.46 23.08 4.63
CA THR A 732 33.76 23.58 5.16
C THR A 732 34.92 23.42 4.19
N GLY A 733 34.87 22.43 3.31
CA GLY A 733 35.98 22.06 2.44
C GLY A 733 37.22 21.62 3.24
N GLY A 734 38.41 21.78 2.63
CA GLY A 734 39.67 21.54 3.31
C GLY A 734 40.11 20.07 3.33
N SER A 735 40.50 19.57 4.52
CA SER A 735 41.18 18.28 4.68
C SER A 735 40.23 17.13 5.00
N TRP A 736 39.57 16.60 3.96
CA TRP A 736 38.77 15.36 3.98
C TRP A 736 39.20 14.40 2.86
N THR A 737 38.70 13.16 2.86
CA THR A 737 39.02 12.15 1.85
C THR A 737 38.56 12.59 0.45
N GLY A 738 39.45 13.24 -0.32
CA GLY A 738 39.15 13.74 -1.66
C GLY A 738 39.20 15.25 -1.85
N GLY A 739 39.36 16.03 -0.78
CA GLY A 739 39.55 17.47 -0.84
C GLY A 739 40.98 17.87 -1.26
N ASN A 740 41.38 19.10 -0.92
CA ASN A 740 42.66 19.69 -1.33
C ASN A 740 43.92 19.08 -0.64
N SER A 741 43.73 18.17 0.34
CA SER A 741 44.80 17.66 1.23
C SER A 741 45.53 16.38 0.77
N GLY A 742 45.20 15.83 -0.41
CA GLY A 742 46.20 15.13 -1.22
C GLY A 742 46.43 13.62 -1.06
N THR A 743 45.50 12.82 -0.53
CA THR A 743 45.65 11.34 -0.48
C THR A 743 45.24 10.62 -1.77
N MET A 744 44.49 11.29 -2.66
CA MET A 744 44.00 10.74 -3.94
C MET A 744 44.86 11.20 -5.13
N ALA A 745 44.74 10.53 -6.27
CA ALA A 745 45.36 10.97 -7.53
C ALA A 745 44.89 12.42 -7.89
N PRO A 746 45.72 13.26 -8.53
CA PRO A 746 45.36 14.66 -8.79
C PRO A 746 44.08 14.86 -9.62
N ALA A 747 43.84 14.06 -10.66
CA ALA A 747 42.70 14.14 -11.59
C ALA A 747 41.34 13.77 -10.95
N SER A 748 41.25 13.82 -9.64
CA SER A 748 40.26 13.10 -8.85
C SER A 748 39.99 13.75 -7.51
N ARG A 749 40.90 14.65 -7.09
CA ARG A 749 40.66 15.56 -5.99
C ARG A 749 39.56 16.54 -6.38
N ASP A 750 38.83 17.00 -5.39
CA ASP A 750 38.11 18.26 -5.45
C ASP A 750 39.05 19.35 -4.94
N SER A 751 39.70 20.06 -5.85
CA SER A 751 40.58 21.20 -5.53
C SER A 751 39.95 22.55 -5.94
N GLY A 752 38.69 22.53 -6.38
CA GLY A 752 37.91 23.72 -6.74
C GLY A 752 37.39 24.48 -5.52
N THR A 753 36.40 25.36 -5.72
CA THR A 753 35.72 26.10 -4.63
C THR A 753 35.23 25.16 -3.54
N SER A 754 34.52 24.09 -3.94
CA SER A 754 34.06 23.01 -3.06
C SER A 754 35.17 22.36 -2.22
N GLY A 755 36.31 22.06 -2.84
CA GLY A 755 37.49 21.53 -2.14
C GLY A 755 38.12 22.46 -1.10
N ARG A 756 37.88 23.78 -1.17
CA ARG A 756 38.48 24.80 -0.29
C ARG A 756 37.52 25.31 0.78
N GLU A 757 36.25 25.52 0.43
CA GLU A 757 35.27 26.27 1.24
C GLU A 757 34.01 25.46 1.58
N GLY A 758 33.77 24.33 0.92
CA GLY A 758 32.54 23.53 1.08
C GLY A 758 31.68 23.56 -0.17
N ARG A 759 30.82 22.54 -0.32
CA ARG A 759 29.99 22.35 -1.51
C ARG A 759 28.90 23.40 -1.63
N ASP A 760 28.40 23.90 -0.51
CA ASP A 760 27.55 25.08 -0.41
C ASP A 760 28.14 26.30 -1.16
N ALA A 761 29.43 26.62 -0.97
CA ALA A 761 30.09 27.72 -1.67
C ALA A 761 30.16 27.51 -3.19
N TYR A 762 30.28 26.25 -3.64
CA TYR A 762 30.19 25.94 -5.07
C TYR A 762 28.76 26.09 -5.61
N LEU A 763 27.74 25.72 -4.84
CA LEU A 763 26.35 25.91 -5.22
C LEU A 763 26.00 27.40 -5.28
N ASP A 764 26.49 28.20 -4.33
CA ASP A 764 26.37 29.67 -4.32
C ASP A 764 26.99 30.28 -5.59
N GLU A 765 28.19 29.81 -6.00
CA GLU A 765 28.83 30.20 -7.26
C GLU A 765 28.02 29.76 -8.49
N LEU A 766 27.44 28.55 -8.45
CA LEU A 766 26.69 27.97 -9.57
C LEU A 766 25.36 28.68 -9.82
N CYS A 767 24.64 29.07 -8.76
CA CYS A 767 23.37 29.80 -8.86
C CYS A 767 23.50 31.32 -8.89
N ALA A 768 24.72 31.86 -8.80
CA ALA A 768 24.97 33.29 -8.81
C ALA A 768 24.42 33.94 -10.09
N ASP A 769 23.53 34.91 -9.90
CA ASP A 769 22.98 35.75 -10.96
C ASP A 769 22.71 37.14 -10.37
N PRO A 770 23.47 38.18 -10.78
CA PRO A 770 23.31 39.53 -10.22
C PRO A 770 22.03 40.24 -10.67
N ALA A 771 21.25 39.64 -11.56
CA ALA A 771 19.99 40.17 -12.07
C ALA A 771 18.75 39.53 -11.43
N ILE A 772 18.90 38.75 -10.34
CA ILE A 772 17.72 38.28 -9.59
C ILE A 772 17.08 39.43 -8.81
N PRO A 773 15.78 39.32 -8.46
CA PRO A 773 15.17 40.21 -7.48
C PRO A 773 15.89 40.15 -6.13
N ASP A 774 15.80 41.24 -5.38
CA ASP A 774 16.28 41.28 -4.00
C ASP A 774 15.55 40.21 -3.17
N THR A 775 16.24 39.63 -2.19
CA THR A 775 15.65 38.62 -1.30
C THR A 775 14.56 39.27 -0.44
N PRO A 776 13.30 38.83 -0.51
CA PRO A 776 12.23 39.43 0.29
C PRO A 776 12.37 39.07 1.76
N VAL A 777 11.70 39.85 2.61
CA VAL A 777 11.57 39.57 4.05
C VAL A 777 10.15 39.11 4.32
N ILE A 778 10.02 37.97 5.01
CA ILE A 778 8.74 37.51 5.58
C ILE A 778 8.59 38.08 7.00
N THR A 779 7.40 38.51 7.36
CA THR A 779 7.07 39.02 8.70
C THR A 779 5.85 38.29 9.25
N ASP A 780 5.93 37.92 10.53
CA ASP A 780 4.85 37.29 11.26
C ASP A 780 3.81 38.33 11.70
N LEU A 781 2.56 38.08 11.34
CA LEU A 781 1.39 38.87 11.73
C LEU A 781 0.36 38.02 12.49
N SER A 782 0.75 36.81 12.91
CA SER A 782 -0.10 35.86 13.61
C SER A 782 -0.36 36.31 15.06
N GLU A 783 -1.47 35.87 15.63
CA GLU A 783 -1.75 36.08 17.05
C GLU A 783 -0.78 35.26 17.94
N PRO A 784 -0.52 35.68 19.20
CA PRO A 784 0.35 34.95 20.11
C PRO A 784 -0.04 33.48 20.26
N GLY A 785 0.93 32.58 20.11
CA GLY A 785 0.73 31.13 20.19
C GLY A 785 0.44 30.46 18.85
N HIS A 786 0.32 31.23 17.76
CA HIS A 786 0.22 30.70 16.39
C HIS A 786 -0.83 29.60 16.26
N PRO A 787 -2.10 29.84 16.64
CA PRO A 787 -3.14 28.85 16.42
C PRO A 787 -3.20 28.53 14.92
N ALA A 788 -3.35 27.24 14.57
CA ALA A 788 -3.28 26.80 13.18
C ALA A 788 -4.20 27.59 12.22
N ASN A 789 -5.43 27.92 12.65
CA ASN A 789 -6.41 28.71 11.90
C ASN A 789 -6.23 30.25 12.03
N GLY A 790 -5.19 30.71 12.72
CA GLY A 790 -4.88 32.13 12.93
C GLY A 790 -3.53 32.56 12.37
N LEU A 791 -2.88 31.71 11.58
CA LEU A 791 -1.61 32.05 10.92
C LEU A 791 -1.80 33.20 9.93
N ARG A 792 -0.87 34.16 9.96
CA ARG A 792 -0.87 35.29 9.02
C ARG A 792 0.54 35.81 8.80
N PHE A 793 0.92 35.97 7.54
CA PHE A 793 2.26 36.42 7.16
C PHE A 793 2.19 37.57 6.17
N SER A 794 3.22 38.41 6.15
CA SER A 794 3.40 39.43 5.12
C SER A 794 4.78 39.40 4.47
N SER A 795 4.83 39.80 3.20
CA SER A 795 6.06 39.98 2.44
C SER A 795 6.46 41.46 2.34
N SER A 796 7.77 41.74 2.31
CA SER A 796 8.28 43.04 1.87
C SER A 796 7.86 43.36 0.44
N ALA A 797 7.85 44.65 0.07
CA ALA A 797 7.62 45.07 -1.31
C ALA A 797 8.64 44.43 -2.27
N PHE A 798 8.20 44.11 -3.49
CA PHE A 798 9.10 43.66 -4.56
C PHE A 798 10.16 44.73 -4.85
N SER A 799 11.41 44.29 -4.99
CA SER A 799 12.55 45.13 -5.34
C SER A 799 13.48 44.37 -6.29
N ASP A 800 13.86 44.99 -7.39
CA ASP A 800 14.74 44.43 -8.40
C ASP A 800 15.43 45.58 -9.17
N ASN A 801 16.67 45.35 -9.58
CA ASN A 801 17.47 46.28 -10.36
C ASN A 801 17.34 46.07 -11.88
N SER A 802 16.67 45.00 -12.32
CA SER A 802 16.74 44.50 -13.69
C SER A 802 15.39 44.16 -14.36
N GLY A 803 14.34 43.89 -13.58
CA GLY A 803 13.01 43.52 -14.05
C GLY A 803 11.87 44.12 -13.22
N GLY A 804 10.63 43.84 -13.64
CA GLY A 804 9.41 44.14 -12.87
C GLY A 804 8.93 42.91 -12.10
N PHE A 805 7.93 43.10 -11.23
CA PHE A 805 7.28 41.98 -10.54
C PHE A 805 6.62 41.04 -11.54
N GLY A 806 6.97 39.76 -11.47
CA GLY A 806 6.37 38.69 -12.27
C GLY A 806 5.43 37.81 -11.45
N ALA A 807 5.91 37.29 -10.32
CA ALA A 807 5.13 36.45 -9.41
C ALA A 807 5.71 36.46 -7.99
N MET A 808 4.99 35.88 -7.03
CA MET A 808 5.52 35.54 -5.71
C MET A 808 4.98 34.21 -5.22
N GLU A 809 5.58 33.68 -4.16
CA GLU A 809 5.17 32.42 -3.56
C GLU A 809 5.46 32.42 -2.08
N TYR A 810 4.51 31.93 -1.28
CA TYR A 810 4.69 31.62 0.13
C TYR A 810 4.70 30.10 0.33
N ARG A 811 5.46 29.65 1.33
CA ARG A 811 5.50 28.24 1.74
C ARG A 811 5.57 28.10 3.26
N ILE A 812 5.09 26.98 3.76
CA ILE A 812 5.26 26.49 5.13
C ILE A 812 5.77 25.06 5.05
N ALA A 813 6.78 24.73 5.85
CA ALA A 813 7.31 23.39 5.97
C ALA A 813 7.54 23.01 7.43
N HIS A 814 7.27 21.75 7.76
CA HIS A 814 7.56 21.20 9.07
C HIS A 814 9.07 21.24 9.34
N HIS A 815 9.46 21.70 10.52
CA HIS A 815 10.85 21.81 10.94
C HIS A 815 11.07 21.14 12.29
N ALA A 816 11.68 19.96 12.27
CA ALA A 816 12.19 19.30 13.46
C ALA A 816 13.67 18.95 13.26
N PRO A 817 14.60 19.65 13.92
CA PRO A 817 16.02 19.28 13.90
C PRO A 817 16.20 17.83 14.33
N TYR A 818 17.03 17.07 13.60
CA TYR A 818 17.28 15.68 13.93
C TYR A 818 17.89 15.57 15.33
N THR A 819 17.20 14.88 16.23
CA THR A 819 17.74 14.52 17.54
C THR A 819 18.35 13.13 17.45
N ARG A 820 19.61 12.99 17.87
CA ARG A 820 20.30 11.68 17.81
C ARG A 820 19.53 10.63 18.60
N GLY A 821 19.25 9.51 17.94
CA GLY A 821 18.50 8.38 18.51
C GLY A 821 16.98 8.43 18.35
N ASP A 822 16.41 9.45 17.71
CA ASP A 822 14.95 9.61 17.54
C ASP A 822 14.31 8.49 16.68
N ASN A 823 15.10 7.87 15.80
CA ASN A 823 14.68 6.75 14.92
C ASN A 823 13.40 7.03 14.09
N THR A 824 13.04 8.30 13.90
CA THR A 824 11.94 8.78 13.07
C THR A 824 12.46 9.31 11.72
N PRO A 825 11.59 9.40 10.68
CA PRO A 825 11.94 10.10 9.44
C PRO A 825 12.29 11.57 9.70
N PHE A 826 13.37 12.04 9.09
CA PHE A 826 13.79 13.44 9.18
C PHE A 826 12.94 14.32 8.26
N PRO A 827 12.17 15.30 8.78
CA PRO A 827 11.33 16.16 7.94
C PRO A 827 12.20 17.22 7.25
N PHE A 828 12.41 17.04 5.95
CA PHE A 828 13.12 18.03 5.15
C PHE A 828 12.25 19.27 4.95
N GLU A 829 12.85 20.45 5.12
CA GLU A 829 12.19 21.73 4.85
C GLU A 829 11.76 21.87 3.38
N TRP A 830 12.37 21.08 2.48
CA TRP A 830 11.95 20.96 1.07
C TRP A 830 10.50 20.50 0.93
N THR A 831 10.05 19.54 1.76
CA THR A 831 8.68 19.05 1.74
C THR A 831 7.78 20.06 2.44
N ALA A 832 7.16 20.94 1.66
CA ALA A 832 6.19 21.89 2.17
C ALA A 832 4.95 21.13 2.68
N THR A 833 4.44 21.57 3.83
CA THR A 833 3.10 21.16 4.27
C THR A 833 2.02 22.03 3.63
N TRP A 834 2.40 23.20 3.11
CA TRP A 834 1.54 24.07 2.33
C TRP A 834 2.36 25.09 1.52
N GLU A 835 1.87 25.43 0.33
CA GLU A 835 2.41 26.48 -0.53
C GLU A 835 1.29 27.13 -1.35
N THR A 836 1.49 28.38 -1.77
CA THR A 836 0.48 29.13 -2.54
C THR A 836 0.48 28.78 -4.03
N GLY A 837 1.53 28.12 -4.52
CA GLY A 837 1.91 28.19 -5.94
C GLY A 837 2.29 29.63 -6.37
N GLU A 838 2.47 29.83 -7.67
CA GLU A 838 2.83 31.14 -8.22
C GLU A 838 1.63 32.11 -8.18
N LEU A 839 1.73 33.14 -7.33
CA LEU A 839 0.81 34.28 -7.31
C LEU A 839 1.28 35.33 -8.31
N SER A 840 0.54 35.51 -9.40
CA SER A 840 0.86 36.51 -10.45
C SER A 840 0.55 37.95 -10.05
N GLU A 841 -0.19 38.15 -8.97
CA GLU A 841 -0.47 39.45 -8.36
C GLU A 841 0.29 39.60 -7.04
N PHE A 842 0.84 40.80 -6.81
CA PHE A 842 1.56 41.08 -5.57
C PHE A 842 0.60 41.05 -4.38
N THR A 843 0.75 40.01 -3.58
CA THR A 843 -0.09 39.68 -2.43
C THR A 843 0.71 39.93 -1.15
N PRO A 844 0.63 41.15 -0.57
CA PRO A 844 1.50 41.55 0.54
C PRO A 844 1.25 40.76 1.82
N GLU A 845 0.08 40.15 1.97
CA GLU A 845 -0.33 39.41 3.15
C GLU A 845 -1.06 38.13 2.77
N ILE A 846 -0.85 37.04 3.51
CA ILE A 846 -1.49 35.76 3.28
C ILE A 846 -1.98 35.15 4.60
N ARG A 847 -3.06 34.36 4.52
CA ARG A 847 -3.60 33.53 5.59
C ARG A 847 -3.55 32.08 5.13
N PRO A 848 -2.56 31.30 5.56
CA PRO A 848 -2.55 29.86 5.29
C PRO A 848 -3.77 29.18 5.92
N PRO A 849 -4.31 28.12 5.28
CA PRO A 849 -5.39 27.33 5.86
C PRO A 849 -4.92 26.60 7.12
N ALA A 850 -5.84 26.28 8.03
CA ALA A 850 -5.53 25.53 9.25
C ALA A 850 -4.94 24.14 8.96
N SER A 851 -5.22 23.58 7.78
CA SER A 851 -4.65 22.30 7.31
C SER A 851 -3.16 22.39 6.96
N ALA A 852 -2.60 23.60 6.79
CA ALA A 852 -1.19 23.82 6.47
C ALA A 852 -0.23 23.33 7.56
N VAL A 853 -0.73 23.18 8.79
CA VAL A 853 0.07 22.86 9.98
C VAL A 853 -0.69 21.93 10.95
N LYS A 854 0.04 21.35 11.89
CA LYS A 854 -0.47 20.54 13.00
C LYS A 854 -0.04 21.19 14.32
N GLY A 855 -0.89 21.09 15.34
CA GLY A 855 -0.57 21.59 16.68
C GLY A 855 0.65 20.91 17.28
N ASP A 856 1.34 21.63 18.17
CA ASP A 856 2.52 21.21 18.93
C ASP A 856 3.77 20.87 18.08
N GLN A 857 3.77 21.28 16.80
CA GLN A 857 4.91 21.14 15.89
C GLN A 857 5.55 22.50 15.57
N THR A 858 6.83 22.46 15.20
CA THR A 858 7.58 23.65 14.77
C THR A 858 7.63 23.71 13.26
N TYR A 859 7.41 24.89 12.69
CA TYR A 859 7.37 25.11 11.25
C TYR A 859 8.27 26.28 10.85
N ARG A 860 8.60 26.32 9.56
CA ARG A 860 9.23 27.47 8.91
C ARG A 860 8.37 27.98 7.78
N ALA A 861 8.09 29.28 7.79
CA ALA A 861 7.48 29.98 6.68
C ALA A 861 8.54 30.76 5.89
N ARG A 862 8.38 30.82 4.56
CA ARG A 862 9.22 31.62 3.67
C ARG A 862 8.41 32.25 2.54
N VAL A 863 8.97 33.30 1.95
CA VAL A 863 8.46 33.94 0.74
C VAL A 863 9.58 34.14 -0.28
N ARG A 864 9.29 34.04 -1.57
CA ARG A 864 10.19 34.41 -2.69
C ARG A 864 9.45 35.21 -3.74
N HIS A 865 10.17 36.00 -4.53
CA HIS A 865 9.62 36.78 -5.65
C HIS A 865 10.26 36.39 -6.98
N LYS A 866 9.50 36.48 -8.07
CA LYS A 866 9.93 36.24 -9.44
C LYS A 866 9.87 37.55 -10.21
N ASP A 867 10.90 37.86 -11.00
CA ASP A 867 10.82 38.97 -11.95
C ASP A 867 10.04 38.58 -13.23
N THR A 868 9.72 39.57 -14.06
CA THR A 868 9.10 39.40 -15.38
C THR A 868 9.96 38.62 -16.40
N SER A 869 11.23 38.37 -16.09
CA SER A 869 12.12 37.57 -16.94
C SER A 869 12.16 36.09 -16.56
N GLY A 870 11.55 35.72 -15.43
CA GLY A 870 11.50 34.36 -14.90
C GLY A 870 12.57 34.03 -13.87
N ARG A 871 13.34 35.00 -13.37
CA ARG A 871 14.31 34.77 -12.29
C ARG A 871 13.61 34.81 -10.94
N TRP A 872 13.85 33.78 -10.14
CA TRP A 872 13.46 33.77 -8.73
C TRP A 872 14.53 34.45 -7.87
N SER A 873 14.12 35.22 -6.87
CA SER A 873 14.97 35.62 -5.75
C SER A 873 15.45 34.39 -4.98
N HIS A 874 16.33 34.59 -3.99
CA HIS A 874 16.41 33.62 -2.90
C HIS A 874 15.08 33.54 -2.15
N TRP A 875 14.79 32.40 -1.52
CA TRP A 875 13.79 32.37 -0.47
C TRP A 875 14.23 33.28 0.69
N SER A 876 13.29 33.96 1.33
CA SER A 876 13.55 34.75 2.54
C SER A 876 14.26 33.92 3.61
N ASP A 877 14.94 34.58 4.55
CA ASP A 877 15.31 33.92 5.80
C ASP A 877 14.08 33.23 6.43
N PRO A 878 14.24 32.05 7.08
CA PRO A 878 13.10 31.32 7.61
C PRO A 878 12.48 32.07 8.78
N LEU A 879 11.16 32.23 8.76
CA LEU A 879 10.38 32.56 9.93
C LEU A 879 10.01 31.26 10.64
N GLU A 880 10.70 30.95 11.73
CA GLU A 880 10.45 29.75 12.54
C GLU A 880 9.45 30.06 13.67
N PHE A 881 8.43 29.21 13.84
CA PHE A 881 7.38 29.36 14.85
C PHE A 881 6.85 27.99 15.28
N GLN A 882 6.35 27.91 16.52
CA GLN A 882 5.69 26.72 17.04
C GLN A 882 4.18 26.93 16.99
N VAL A 883 3.45 25.97 16.42
CA VAL A 883 2.01 26.05 16.20
C VAL A 883 1.26 25.49 17.41
N SER A 884 0.18 26.14 17.82
CA SER A 884 -0.80 25.56 18.74
C SER A 884 -2.01 25.02 17.98
N ASN A 885 -2.78 24.14 18.63
CA ASN A 885 -4.06 23.68 18.09
C ASN A 885 -4.93 24.87 17.66
N PRO A 886 -5.74 24.73 16.60
CA PRO A 886 -6.64 25.79 16.18
C PRO A 886 -7.60 26.14 17.31
N VAL A 887 -8.09 27.38 17.31
CA VAL A 887 -9.11 27.81 18.26
C VAL A 887 -10.44 27.16 17.88
N ALA A 888 -10.69 25.97 18.42
CA ALA A 888 -11.81 25.11 18.04
C ALA A 888 -12.95 25.03 19.07
N SER A 889 -12.82 25.66 20.25
CA SER A 889 -13.80 25.57 21.35
C SER A 889 -15.25 25.81 20.93
N ALA A 890 -15.51 26.86 20.15
CA ALA A 890 -16.86 27.14 19.65
C ALA A 890 -17.42 26.00 18.79
N TYR A 891 -16.59 25.33 17.99
CA TYR A 891 -17.01 24.19 17.16
C TYR A 891 -17.22 22.94 18.01
N GLN A 892 -16.30 22.65 18.93
CA GLN A 892 -16.39 21.51 19.84
C GLN A 892 -17.62 21.60 20.76
N GLU A 893 -18.01 22.80 21.16
CA GLU A 893 -19.16 23.03 22.04
C GLU A 893 -20.49 23.17 21.30
N ASN A 894 -20.48 23.61 20.02
CA ASN A 894 -21.72 24.05 19.35
C ASN A 894 -21.98 23.45 17.96
N LEU A 895 -21.00 22.85 17.28
CA LEU A 895 -21.22 22.19 15.99
C LEU A 895 -21.59 20.73 16.24
N VAL A 896 -22.80 20.32 15.89
CA VAL A 896 -23.32 18.97 16.19
C VAL A 896 -23.51 18.20 14.88
N ILE A 897 -23.14 16.93 14.84
CA ILE A 897 -23.64 16.01 13.81
C ILE A 897 -25.00 15.52 14.31
N SER A 898 -26.08 16.15 13.82
CA SER A 898 -27.43 15.97 14.36
C SER A 898 -28.16 14.77 13.77
N GLU A 899 -27.82 14.35 12.54
CA GLU A 899 -28.52 13.28 11.84
C GLU A 899 -27.58 12.50 10.91
N ILE A 900 -27.71 11.17 10.90
CA ILE A 900 -26.96 10.25 10.04
C ILE A 900 -27.96 9.33 9.33
N MET A 901 -27.99 9.39 8.00
CA MET A 901 -28.72 8.45 7.14
C MET A 901 -27.71 7.63 6.34
N TYR A 902 -27.31 6.48 6.88
CA TYR A 902 -26.27 5.62 6.30
C TYR A 902 -26.82 4.48 5.42
N ASN A 903 -28.08 4.04 5.64
CA ASN A 903 -28.70 3.00 4.80
C ASN A 903 -30.19 3.29 4.56
N PRO A 904 -30.52 4.19 3.62
CA PRO A 904 -31.91 4.58 3.34
C PRO A 904 -32.71 3.42 2.74
N ALA A 905 -34.02 3.39 3.02
CA ALA A 905 -34.90 2.42 2.35
C ALA A 905 -34.99 2.69 0.84
N GLY A 906 -34.43 1.78 0.04
CA GLY A 906 -34.40 1.86 -1.43
C GLY A 906 -32.95 1.95 -1.95
N PRO A 907 -32.71 2.69 -3.05
CA PRO A 907 -31.35 3.00 -3.49
C PRO A 907 -30.63 3.88 -2.48
N ASP A 908 -29.35 3.58 -2.27
CA ASP A 908 -28.47 4.27 -1.34
C ASP A 908 -28.16 5.75 -1.74
N ASP A 909 -28.64 6.20 -2.91
CA ASP A 909 -28.45 7.56 -3.44
C ASP A 909 -28.98 8.68 -2.51
N THR A 910 -29.75 8.35 -1.47
CA THR A 910 -30.36 9.33 -0.56
C THR A 910 -29.72 9.42 0.82
N GLU A 911 -28.52 8.87 0.99
CA GLU A 911 -27.67 9.06 2.18
C GLU A 911 -27.32 10.53 2.42
N TYR A 912 -27.18 10.89 3.70
CA TYR A 912 -26.74 12.23 4.11
C TYR A 912 -26.21 12.27 5.55
N LEU A 913 -25.43 13.30 5.82
CA LEU A 913 -25.08 13.78 7.15
C LEU A 913 -25.67 15.18 7.36
N GLU A 914 -26.14 15.47 8.57
CA GLU A 914 -26.62 16.79 8.96
C GLU A 914 -25.76 17.41 10.06
N LEU A 915 -25.45 18.69 9.88
CA LEU A 915 -24.84 19.54 10.89
C LEU A 915 -25.85 20.52 11.48
N HIS A 916 -25.79 20.75 12.78
CA HIS A 916 -26.59 21.73 13.50
C HIS A 916 -25.71 22.62 14.38
N ASN A 917 -25.98 23.93 14.40
CA ASN A 917 -25.31 24.86 15.30
C ASN A 917 -26.22 25.16 16.51
N ILE A 918 -25.94 24.52 17.65
CA ILE A 918 -26.68 24.72 18.90
C ILE A 918 -26.25 25.99 19.67
N GLY A 919 -25.21 26.68 19.19
CA GLY A 919 -24.62 27.84 19.82
C GLY A 919 -25.36 29.14 19.53
N PRO A 920 -25.12 30.20 20.31
CA PRO A 920 -25.76 31.50 20.14
C PRO A 920 -25.18 32.33 18.98
N ASP A 921 -24.01 31.95 18.46
CA ASP A 921 -23.26 32.70 17.44
C ASP A 921 -23.11 31.88 16.14
N PRO A 922 -23.06 32.53 14.95
CA PRO A 922 -22.76 31.85 13.70
C PRO A 922 -21.36 31.21 13.71
N LEU A 923 -21.24 30.01 13.15
CA LEU A 923 -19.97 29.30 12.96
C LEU A 923 -19.49 29.46 11.52
N ASP A 924 -18.27 29.92 11.34
CA ASP A 924 -17.59 29.95 10.03
C ASP A 924 -16.91 28.59 9.80
N LEU A 925 -17.36 27.87 8.77
CA LEU A 925 -16.89 26.52 8.43
C LEU A 925 -15.69 26.55 7.48
N THR A 926 -15.06 27.70 7.25
CA THR A 926 -13.76 27.77 6.55
C THR A 926 -12.74 26.85 7.23
N ASP A 927 -11.99 26.08 6.44
CA ASP A 927 -11.06 25.02 6.87
C ASP A 927 -11.70 23.84 7.64
N VAL A 928 -13.02 23.80 7.82
CA VAL A 928 -13.71 22.62 8.37
C VAL A 928 -13.83 21.57 7.27
N ARG A 929 -13.65 20.29 7.62
CA ARG A 929 -13.81 19.18 6.68
C ARG A 929 -14.15 17.86 7.37
N PHE A 930 -14.77 16.95 6.63
CA PHE A 930 -14.81 15.55 6.99
C PHE A 930 -13.52 14.84 6.51
N THR A 931 -13.03 13.88 7.30
CA THR A 931 -11.81 13.11 7.02
C THR A 931 -11.96 11.60 7.24
N LYS A 932 -13.08 11.18 7.82
CA LYS A 932 -13.52 9.79 8.01
C LYS A 932 -15.04 9.75 7.91
N GLY A 933 -15.58 8.65 7.38
CA GLY A 933 -16.97 8.53 6.94
C GLY A 933 -17.10 8.97 5.49
N ILE A 934 -17.04 10.27 5.29
CA ILE A 934 -17.05 10.91 3.98
C ILE A 934 -15.80 11.79 3.79
N ASP A 935 -15.46 12.11 2.53
CA ASP A 935 -14.49 13.16 2.22
C ASP A 935 -15.22 14.40 1.68
N TYR A 936 -15.19 15.49 2.45
CA TYR A 936 -15.90 16.71 2.13
C TYR A 936 -15.24 17.92 2.78
N ASP A 937 -14.81 18.88 1.95
CA ASP A 937 -14.29 20.18 2.36
C ASP A 937 -15.39 21.25 2.18
N PHE A 938 -15.63 22.07 3.21
CA PHE A 938 -16.56 23.20 3.11
C PHE A 938 -15.94 24.33 2.29
N GLU A 939 -16.74 25.00 1.46
CA GLU A 939 -16.27 26.17 0.69
C GLU A 939 -15.88 27.32 1.63
N ASP A 940 -14.78 28.00 1.32
CA ASP A 940 -14.31 29.18 2.04
C ASP A 940 -15.43 30.21 2.23
N GLY A 941 -15.66 30.61 3.48
CA GLY A 941 -16.70 31.56 3.86
C GLY A 941 -18.10 30.95 4.04
N THR A 942 -18.23 29.62 4.05
CA THR A 942 -19.48 28.95 4.46
C THR A 942 -19.78 29.27 5.92
N VAL A 943 -20.97 29.82 6.22
CA VAL A 943 -21.37 30.18 7.59
C VAL A 943 -22.64 29.45 8.00
N LEU A 944 -22.56 28.71 9.10
CA LEU A 944 -23.71 28.08 9.76
C LEU A 944 -24.26 29.00 10.86
N ALA A 945 -25.39 29.65 10.59
CA ALA A 945 -26.03 30.55 11.54
C ALA A 945 -26.46 29.84 12.84
N SER A 946 -26.63 30.60 13.93
CA SER A 946 -27.14 30.08 15.20
C SER A 946 -28.51 29.41 15.00
N GLY A 947 -28.65 28.18 15.49
CA GLY A 947 -29.85 27.35 15.38
C GLY A 947 -30.17 26.82 13.98
N ALA A 948 -29.25 26.97 13.02
CA ALA A 948 -29.45 26.53 11.64
C ALA A 948 -28.84 25.14 11.39
N TYR A 949 -29.43 24.46 10.39
CA TYR A 949 -29.03 23.15 9.90
C TYR A 949 -28.31 23.26 8.55
N LEU A 950 -27.44 22.31 8.27
CA LEU A 950 -26.71 22.21 7.00
C LEU A 950 -26.50 20.74 6.63
N LEU A 951 -26.85 20.37 5.40
CA LEU A 951 -26.86 18.98 4.92
C LEU A 951 -25.73 18.72 3.93
N ILE A 952 -25.09 17.57 4.07
CA ILE A 952 -24.07 17.04 3.17
C ILE A 952 -24.64 15.73 2.63
N VAL A 953 -24.87 15.66 1.33
CA VAL A 953 -25.69 14.59 0.72
C VAL A 953 -24.88 13.78 -0.28
N ARG A 954 -25.26 12.52 -0.52
CA ARG A 954 -24.58 11.69 -1.52
C ARG A 954 -24.91 12.13 -2.95
N ASN A 955 -26.20 12.27 -3.23
CA ASN A 955 -26.72 12.70 -4.52
C ASN A 955 -27.86 13.69 -4.29
N ARG A 956 -27.60 14.96 -4.64
CA ARG A 956 -28.52 16.08 -4.44
C ARG A 956 -29.82 15.88 -5.18
N LEU A 957 -29.80 15.36 -6.40
CA LEU A 957 -31.02 15.15 -7.18
C LEU A 957 -31.92 14.09 -6.53
N ALA A 958 -31.36 12.96 -6.14
CA ALA A 958 -32.10 11.89 -5.46
C ALA A 958 -32.62 12.34 -4.09
N PHE A 959 -31.78 13.05 -3.33
CA PHE A 959 -32.14 13.61 -2.04
C PHE A 959 -33.29 14.62 -2.16
N GLU A 960 -33.22 15.57 -3.10
CA GLU A 960 -34.28 16.57 -3.32
C GLU A 960 -35.57 15.94 -3.86
N GLU A 961 -35.50 14.83 -4.62
CA GLU A 961 -36.68 14.07 -5.04
C GLU A 961 -37.41 13.45 -3.84
N ARG A 962 -36.65 12.92 -2.86
CA ARG A 962 -37.21 12.27 -1.66
C ARG A 962 -37.67 13.27 -0.60
N TYR A 963 -36.87 14.29 -0.30
CA TYR A 963 -37.07 15.20 0.84
C TYR A 963 -37.49 16.62 0.44
N GLY A 964 -37.39 16.98 -0.85
CA GLY A 964 -37.76 18.29 -1.40
C GLY A 964 -36.57 19.23 -1.63
N SER A 965 -36.74 20.18 -2.56
CA SER A 965 -35.66 21.03 -3.09
C SER A 965 -35.32 22.31 -2.29
N ASN A 966 -35.87 22.50 -1.09
CA ASN A 966 -35.72 23.74 -0.31
C ASN A 966 -34.92 23.54 0.99
N LEU A 967 -34.20 22.43 1.12
CA LEU A 967 -33.38 22.12 2.29
C LEU A 967 -31.97 22.72 2.15
N PRO A 968 -31.30 23.04 3.27
CA PRO A 968 -30.00 23.72 3.27
C PRO A 968 -28.87 22.74 2.92
N VAL A 969 -28.72 22.38 1.64
CA VAL A 969 -27.68 21.45 1.17
C VAL A 969 -26.38 22.20 0.84
N ALA A 970 -25.32 21.93 1.60
CA ALA A 970 -23.96 22.48 1.38
C ALA A 970 -23.34 21.96 0.08
N GLY A 971 -23.41 20.65 -0.16
CA GLY A 971 -22.77 20.02 -1.30
C GLY A 971 -23.01 18.52 -1.36
N GLU A 972 -22.48 17.92 -2.42
CA GLU A 972 -22.40 16.46 -2.57
C GLU A 972 -21.01 15.99 -2.10
N TYR A 973 -20.94 14.89 -1.34
CA TYR A 973 -19.66 14.29 -0.95
C TYR A 973 -19.18 13.24 -1.95
N LEU A 974 -17.85 13.08 -2.02
CA LEU A 974 -17.18 12.03 -2.78
C LEU A 974 -16.56 11.05 -1.77
N ASN A 975 -16.49 9.77 -2.10
CA ASN A 975 -15.66 8.82 -1.33
C ASN A 975 -14.63 8.18 -2.29
N GLU A 976 -13.46 7.81 -1.78
CA GLU A 976 -12.31 7.33 -2.56
C GLU A 976 -12.50 5.94 -3.22
N GLU A 977 -13.50 5.13 -2.82
CA GLU A 977 -13.67 3.74 -3.31
C GLU A 977 -15.12 3.29 -3.63
N GLU A 978 -16.18 3.78 -2.95
CA GLU A 978 -17.59 3.35 -3.12
C GLU A 978 -18.67 4.47 -3.16
N ASN A 979 -18.30 5.74 -2.96
CA ASN A 979 -19.22 6.89 -2.88
C ASN A 979 -20.37 6.74 -1.86
N ARG A 980 -20.18 6.10 -0.69
CA ARG A 980 -21.26 5.89 0.31
C ARG A 980 -20.76 5.79 1.76
N LEU A 981 -21.67 5.94 2.72
CA LEU A 981 -21.49 5.57 4.14
C LEU A 981 -21.57 4.04 4.29
N GLU A 982 -20.88 3.46 5.28
CA GLU A 982 -20.92 2.02 5.51
C GLU A 982 -22.14 1.56 6.31
N ASN A 983 -22.88 0.61 5.75
CA ASN A 983 -24.13 0.13 6.37
C ASN A 983 -23.92 -0.58 7.70
N GLY A 984 -22.75 -1.19 7.93
CA GLY A 984 -22.39 -1.89 9.16
C GLY A 984 -21.78 -1.01 10.26
N GLY A 985 -21.86 0.31 10.12
CA GLY A 985 -21.18 1.25 10.99
C GLY A 985 -19.76 1.59 10.56
N GLU A 986 -19.31 2.78 10.94
CA GLU A 986 -17.96 3.27 10.63
C GLU A 986 -17.57 4.44 11.54
N ARG A 987 -16.32 4.89 11.37
CA ARG A 987 -15.77 6.06 12.04
C ARG A 987 -16.14 7.34 11.30
N ILE A 988 -16.81 8.27 11.97
CA ILE A 988 -17.06 9.63 11.47
C ILE A 988 -16.07 10.61 12.12
N LYS A 989 -15.46 11.47 11.29
CA LYS A 989 -14.55 12.51 11.79
C LYS A 989 -14.70 13.82 11.04
N ILE A 990 -15.10 14.86 11.77
CA ILE A 990 -15.09 16.25 11.33
C ILE A 990 -13.94 17.00 12.03
N ALA A 991 -13.18 17.78 11.27
CA ALA A 991 -11.95 18.43 11.72
C ALA A 991 -11.89 19.90 11.26
N LEU A 992 -11.23 20.75 12.04
CA LEU A 992 -10.79 22.09 11.63
C LEU A 992 -9.32 22.00 11.23
N GLY A 993 -9.05 22.05 9.93
CA GLY A 993 -7.76 21.69 9.36
C GLY A 993 -7.39 20.26 9.74
N THR A 994 -6.31 20.09 10.51
CA THR A 994 -5.86 18.77 11.00
C THR A 994 -6.37 18.40 12.38
N PHE A 995 -7.07 19.30 13.06
CA PHE A 995 -7.52 19.13 14.45
C PHE A 995 -8.94 18.54 14.51
N PRO A 996 -9.16 17.40 15.20
CA PRO A 996 -10.48 16.81 15.34
C PRO A 996 -11.42 17.72 16.14
N ILE A 997 -12.60 18.03 15.57
CA ILE A 997 -13.70 18.65 16.30
C ILE A 997 -14.50 17.54 16.99
N HIS A 998 -14.98 16.56 16.21
CA HIS A 998 -15.63 15.32 16.69
C HIS A 998 -15.07 14.10 15.96
N ASP A 999 -14.81 13.02 16.68
CA ASP A 999 -14.23 11.77 16.19
C ASP A 999 -14.82 10.58 16.94
N PHE A 1000 -15.78 9.88 16.33
CA PHE A 1000 -16.53 8.79 16.96
C PHE A 1000 -16.86 7.68 15.96
N VAL A 1001 -17.37 6.56 16.46
CA VAL A 1001 -17.84 5.43 15.66
C VAL A 1001 -19.33 5.26 15.90
N TYR A 1002 -20.11 5.07 14.84
CA TYR A 1002 -21.47 4.55 14.93
C TYR A 1002 -21.52 3.09 14.49
N ASP A 1003 -22.56 2.37 14.87
CA ASP A 1003 -22.79 0.96 14.58
C ASP A 1003 -24.26 0.77 14.16
N ASP A 1004 -24.59 -0.35 13.54
CA ASP A 1004 -25.95 -0.74 13.13
C ASP A 1004 -26.58 -1.78 14.07
N THR A 1005 -25.85 -2.20 15.12
CA THR A 1005 -26.31 -3.18 16.11
C THR A 1005 -26.65 -2.57 17.47
N LEU A 1006 -27.56 -3.21 18.22
CA LEU A 1006 -27.88 -2.76 19.58
C LEU A 1006 -26.63 -2.55 20.44
N PRO A 1007 -26.54 -1.45 21.21
CA PRO A 1007 -27.63 -0.54 21.56
C PRO A 1007 -27.85 0.64 20.60
N TRP A 1008 -27.25 0.65 19.42
CA TRP A 1008 -27.59 1.63 18.37
C TRP A 1008 -28.96 1.31 17.74
N PRO A 1009 -29.62 2.30 17.11
CA PRO A 1009 -30.93 2.08 16.48
C PRO A 1009 -30.86 1.16 15.25
N GLU A 1010 -31.03 -0.16 15.42
CA GLU A 1010 -30.92 -1.15 14.32
C GLU A 1010 -31.86 -0.87 13.13
N GLU A 1011 -33.05 -0.28 13.34
CA GLU A 1011 -33.97 0.04 12.23
C GLU A 1011 -33.53 1.24 11.37
N ALA A 1012 -32.44 1.93 11.73
CA ALA A 1012 -31.78 2.86 10.80
C ALA A 1012 -31.10 2.10 9.64
N ASP A 1013 -30.85 0.79 9.79
CA ASP A 1013 -30.32 -0.08 8.74
C ASP A 1013 -31.45 -0.55 7.81
N ALA A 1014 -31.54 0.06 6.62
CA ALA A 1014 -32.53 -0.26 5.57
C ALA A 1014 -34.02 -0.15 5.99
N GLY A 1015 -34.34 0.30 7.20
CA GLY A 1015 -35.70 0.52 7.70
C GLY A 1015 -36.32 1.85 7.23
N GLY A 1016 -35.53 2.71 6.60
CA GLY A 1016 -35.97 4.01 6.06
C GLY A 1016 -35.94 5.17 7.07
N PHE A 1017 -35.42 4.91 8.27
CA PHE A 1017 -35.16 5.91 9.31
C PHE A 1017 -33.70 6.34 9.28
N SER A 1018 -33.42 7.57 9.70
CA SER A 1018 -32.08 8.04 10.07
C SER A 1018 -31.86 7.82 11.56
N MET A 1019 -30.61 7.95 11.99
CA MET A 1019 -30.29 8.21 13.39
C MET A 1019 -30.31 9.71 13.65
N GLU A 1020 -31.08 10.16 14.64
CA GLU A 1020 -31.10 11.55 15.11
C GLU A 1020 -30.53 11.65 16.53
N LEU A 1021 -29.63 12.61 16.75
CA LEU A 1021 -29.03 12.90 18.05
C LEU A 1021 -30.03 13.69 18.92
N ILE A 1022 -30.39 13.16 20.08
CA ILE A 1022 -31.44 13.73 20.94
C ILE A 1022 -30.91 14.67 22.03
N ARG A 1023 -29.62 14.57 22.38
CA ARG A 1023 -28.98 15.37 23.42
C ARG A 1023 -27.46 15.27 23.35
N THR A 1024 -26.79 16.25 23.93
CA THR A 1024 -25.33 16.28 24.12
C THR A 1024 -24.92 16.31 25.60
N SER A 1025 -25.91 16.26 26.51
CA SER A 1025 -25.69 16.35 27.96
C SER A 1025 -25.12 15.07 28.57
N ASP A 1026 -25.39 13.91 27.95
CA ASP A 1026 -24.77 12.65 28.31
C ASP A 1026 -23.48 12.55 27.49
N ASN A 1027 -22.39 13.00 28.08
CA ASN A 1027 -21.08 12.99 27.46
C ASN A 1027 -20.07 12.30 28.37
N SER A 1028 -19.09 11.63 27.76
CA SER A 1028 -17.97 11.13 28.51
C SER A 1028 -17.07 12.32 28.85
N ALA A 1029 -17.03 12.74 30.11
CA ALA A 1029 -16.04 13.72 30.58
C ALA A 1029 -14.57 13.29 30.30
N ASN A 1030 -14.35 12.04 29.87
CA ASN A 1030 -13.05 11.47 29.54
C ASN A 1030 -12.78 11.33 28.04
N ASP A 1031 -13.71 11.71 27.15
CA ASP A 1031 -13.47 11.70 25.70
C ASP A 1031 -13.30 13.14 25.15
N PRO A 1032 -12.06 13.66 25.07
CA PRO A 1032 -11.80 15.00 24.57
C PRO A 1032 -11.99 15.14 23.05
N LEU A 1033 -12.17 14.02 22.32
CA LEU A 1033 -12.34 14.01 20.87
C LEU A 1033 -13.81 13.95 20.45
N ASP A 1034 -14.72 13.72 21.39
CA ASP A 1034 -16.17 13.79 21.19
C ASP A 1034 -16.87 14.39 22.44
N PRO A 1035 -16.67 15.69 22.70
CA PRO A 1035 -17.20 16.35 23.90
C PRO A 1035 -18.73 16.43 23.95
N LEU A 1036 -19.41 16.15 22.83
CA LEU A 1036 -20.87 16.19 22.70
C LEU A 1036 -21.52 14.79 22.74
N GLY A 1037 -20.72 13.71 22.85
CA GLY A 1037 -21.22 12.36 23.10
C GLY A 1037 -21.92 11.70 21.91
N HIS A 1038 -21.49 11.99 20.68
CA HIS A 1038 -21.95 11.30 19.47
C HIS A 1038 -21.60 9.80 19.48
N GLY A 1039 -20.52 9.37 20.13
CA GLY A 1039 -20.15 7.96 20.27
C GLY A 1039 -20.99 7.17 21.29
N ILE A 1040 -21.98 7.82 21.93
CA ILE A 1040 -22.84 7.19 22.95
C ILE A 1040 -24.16 6.76 22.29
N PRO A 1041 -24.43 5.45 22.17
CA PRO A 1041 -25.59 4.96 21.42
C PRO A 1041 -26.93 5.47 21.98
N THR A 1042 -27.02 5.67 23.30
CA THR A 1042 -28.21 6.17 24.00
C THR A 1042 -28.51 7.66 23.78
N ASN A 1043 -27.66 8.37 23.03
CA ASN A 1043 -27.95 9.72 22.54
C ASN A 1043 -28.60 9.72 21.16
N TRP A 1044 -28.73 8.57 20.51
CA TRP A 1044 -29.34 8.45 19.20
C TRP A 1044 -30.69 7.75 19.27
N ARG A 1045 -31.60 8.16 18.39
CA ARG A 1045 -32.88 7.48 18.17
C ARG A 1045 -33.18 7.34 16.68
N LEU A 1046 -34.21 6.58 16.35
CA LEU A 1046 -34.80 6.58 15.00
C LEU A 1046 -35.45 7.93 14.69
N GLY A 1047 -35.21 8.44 13.49
CA GLY A 1047 -35.63 9.76 13.02
C GLY A 1047 -35.93 9.82 11.52
N GLY A 1048 -35.89 11.03 10.96
CA GLY A 1048 -36.12 11.33 9.55
C GLY A 1048 -36.61 12.76 9.34
N SER A 1049 -35.86 13.76 9.83
CA SER A 1049 -36.28 15.16 9.84
C SER A 1049 -35.27 16.14 9.24
N PRO A 1050 -34.70 15.86 8.04
CA PRO A 1050 -33.62 16.67 7.49
C PRO A 1050 -34.02 18.15 7.35
N GLY A 1051 -33.14 19.02 7.85
CA GLY A 1051 -33.18 20.47 7.86
C GLY A 1051 -34.03 21.10 8.96
N ARG A 1052 -34.50 20.35 9.97
CA ARG A 1052 -35.36 20.84 11.06
C ARG A 1052 -35.33 19.93 12.29
N THR A 1053 -35.78 20.43 13.44
CA THR A 1053 -35.97 19.60 14.63
C THR A 1053 -37.19 18.67 14.52
N GLY A 1054 -37.00 17.38 14.84
CA GLY A 1054 -38.07 16.40 15.09
C GLY A 1054 -38.58 16.38 16.53
N SER A 1055 -37.93 17.13 17.43
CA SER A 1055 -38.15 17.09 18.89
C SER A 1055 -39.52 17.63 19.32
N GLN A 1056 -40.11 16.97 20.31
CA GLN A 1056 -41.33 17.39 21.00
C GLN A 1056 -41.09 17.36 22.50
N THR A 1057 -41.19 18.52 23.15
CA THR A 1057 -41.02 18.66 24.60
C THR A 1057 -42.34 18.61 25.36
N PHE A 1058 -42.27 18.19 26.61
CA PHE A 1058 -43.39 18.13 27.53
C PHE A 1058 -43.92 19.53 27.84
N ALA A 1059 -45.20 19.77 27.55
CA ALA A 1059 -45.85 21.07 27.71
C ALA A 1059 -46.76 21.16 28.96
N GLY A 1060 -46.83 20.12 29.80
CA GLY A 1060 -47.72 20.07 30.95
C GLY A 1060 -47.21 20.88 32.16
N ALA A 1061 -48.14 21.44 32.94
CA ALA A 1061 -47.80 22.24 34.13
C ALA A 1061 -47.39 21.38 35.34
N ASP A 1062 -47.91 20.16 35.46
CA ASP A 1062 -47.57 19.19 36.49
C ASP A 1062 -47.27 17.82 35.84
N PRO A 1063 -46.01 17.35 35.85
CA PRO A 1063 -45.61 16.05 35.34
C PRO A 1063 -46.35 14.86 35.96
N LEU A 1064 -46.94 15.03 37.15
CA LEU A 1064 -47.62 13.99 37.92
C LEU A 1064 -49.15 14.04 37.81
N ASP A 1065 -49.71 14.98 37.04
CA ASP A 1065 -51.16 15.03 36.82
C ASP A 1065 -51.62 13.78 36.07
N ASP A 1066 -52.75 13.21 36.46
CA ASP A 1066 -53.37 12.04 35.82
C ASP A 1066 -54.82 12.43 35.53
N SER A 1067 -55.00 13.14 34.40
CA SER A 1067 -56.22 13.90 34.11
C SER A 1067 -57.40 12.99 33.76
N ASP A 1068 -57.14 11.81 33.20
CA ASP A 1068 -58.14 10.82 32.82
C ASP A 1068 -58.25 9.63 33.80
N GLN A 1069 -57.39 9.56 34.82
CA GLN A 1069 -57.40 8.59 35.92
C GLN A 1069 -57.16 7.15 35.46
N ASP A 1070 -56.36 6.96 34.41
CA ASP A 1070 -56.00 5.64 33.91
C ASP A 1070 -54.77 5.03 34.60
N GLY A 1071 -54.09 5.83 35.43
CA GLY A 1071 -52.94 5.42 36.23
C GLY A 1071 -51.58 5.74 35.61
N LEU A 1072 -51.51 6.39 34.45
CA LEU A 1072 -50.30 6.96 33.90
C LEU A 1072 -50.28 8.50 34.09
N PRO A 1073 -49.26 9.07 34.74
CA PRO A 1073 -49.14 10.52 34.87
C PRO A 1073 -48.77 11.17 33.53
N ALA A 1074 -49.13 12.44 33.36
CA ALA A 1074 -49.02 13.22 32.12
C ALA A 1074 -47.63 13.21 31.49
N PHE A 1075 -46.56 13.18 32.29
CA PHE A 1075 -45.20 13.08 31.76
C PHE A 1075 -44.88 11.69 31.21
N LEU A 1076 -45.39 10.64 31.87
CA LEU A 1076 -45.26 9.27 31.37
C LEU A 1076 -46.15 9.06 30.14
N GLU A 1077 -47.31 9.69 30.08
CA GLU A 1077 -48.14 9.74 28.86
C GLU A 1077 -47.37 10.35 27.67
N HIS A 1078 -46.72 11.49 27.87
CA HIS A 1078 -45.85 12.11 26.87
C HIS A 1078 -44.69 11.20 26.45
N ALA A 1079 -44.03 10.55 27.42
CA ALA A 1079 -42.92 9.64 27.19
C ALA A 1079 -43.35 8.40 26.37
N LEU A 1080 -44.49 7.79 26.69
CA LEU A 1080 -44.94 6.55 26.05
C LEU A 1080 -45.77 6.80 24.78
N GLY A 1081 -46.22 8.04 24.55
CA GLY A 1081 -47.01 8.42 23.38
C GLY A 1081 -48.52 8.16 23.51
N SER A 1082 -49.03 8.08 24.75
CA SER A 1082 -50.46 7.99 25.07
C SER A 1082 -51.11 9.38 25.23
N ASP A 1083 -52.44 9.41 25.37
CA ASP A 1083 -53.24 10.64 25.44
C ASP A 1083 -53.83 10.83 26.84
N ASN A 1084 -53.30 11.80 27.59
CA ASN A 1084 -53.70 12.19 28.96
C ASN A 1084 -55.16 12.70 29.10
N LEU A 1085 -55.98 12.61 28.05
CA LEU A 1085 -57.42 12.88 28.07
C LEU A 1085 -58.27 11.65 27.73
N ASN A 1086 -57.64 10.50 27.45
CA ASN A 1086 -58.29 9.30 26.98
C ASN A 1086 -58.01 8.13 27.95
N PRO A 1087 -58.98 7.76 28.81
CA PRO A 1087 -58.79 6.72 29.82
C PRO A 1087 -58.63 5.28 29.26
N LEU A 1088 -58.56 5.14 27.93
CA LEU A 1088 -58.31 3.88 27.21
C LEU A 1088 -56.88 3.79 26.63
N SER A 1089 -56.05 4.84 26.72
CA SER A 1089 -54.66 4.82 26.25
C SER A 1089 -53.63 4.37 27.29
N GLY A 1090 -54.09 4.09 28.52
CA GLY A 1090 -53.29 3.77 29.71
C GLY A 1090 -52.53 2.43 29.74
N PRO A 1091 -52.34 1.83 30.94
CA PRO A 1091 -51.12 1.11 31.38
C PRO A 1091 -50.72 -0.18 30.63
N GLU A 1092 -51.47 -0.61 29.61
CA GLU A 1092 -51.11 -1.72 28.74
C GLU A 1092 -49.89 -1.42 27.84
N LEU A 1093 -49.35 -0.20 27.88
CA LEU A 1093 -48.11 0.20 27.22
C LEU A 1093 -46.83 -0.28 27.90
N LEU A 1094 -46.92 -0.86 29.11
CA LEU A 1094 -45.81 -1.51 29.79
C LEU A 1094 -46.16 -2.96 30.12
N SER A 1095 -45.25 -3.88 29.84
CA SER A 1095 -45.44 -5.29 30.16
C SER A 1095 -44.14 -5.94 30.62
N ALA A 1096 -44.25 -6.91 31.53
CA ALA A 1096 -43.15 -7.78 31.93
C ALA A 1096 -43.50 -9.21 31.54
N GLY A 1097 -42.57 -9.90 30.89
CA GLY A 1097 -42.75 -11.23 30.32
C GLY A 1097 -41.62 -12.19 30.70
N SER A 1098 -41.72 -13.43 30.23
CA SER A 1098 -40.58 -14.35 30.22
C SER A 1098 -40.39 -14.87 28.81
N GLN A 1099 -39.17 -14.76 28.31
CA GLN A 1099 -38.74 -15.28 27.01
C GLN A 1099 -37.50 -16.13 27.25
N ASP A 1100 -37.53 -17.39 26.81
CA ASP A 1100 -36.44 -18.36 26.94
C ASP A 1100 -35.87 -18.55 28.37
N GLY A 1101 -36.70 -18.34 29.39
CA GLY A 1101 -36.31 -18.48 30.79
C GLY A 1101 -35.76 -17.21 31.44
N THR A 1102 -35.63 -16.12 30.68
CA THR A 1102 -35.19 -14.81 31.17
C THR A 1102 -36.38 -13.86 31.33
N LEU A 1103 -36.33 -12.97 32.32
CA LEU A 1103 -37.33 -11.92 32.54
C LEU A 1103 -37.15 -10.81 31.51
N THR A 1104 -38.20 -10.43 30.78
CA THR A 1104 -38.17 -9.31 29.84
C THR A 1104 -39.10 -8.19 30.32
N PHE A 1105 -38.75 -6.95 29.99
CA PHE A 1105 -39.54 -5.76 30.29
C PHE A 1105 -39.69 -4.94 29.02
N THR A 1106 -40.92 -4.85 28.52
CA THR A 1106 -41.26 -4.22 27.25
C THR A 1106 -42.13 -3.00 27.49
N PHE A 1107 -41.83 -1.88 26.83
CA PHE A 1107 -42.65 -0.68 26.88
C PHE A 1107 -42.66 0.07 25.53
N GLN A 1108 -43.70 0.86 25.30
CA GLN A 1108 -43.77 1.77 24.15
C GLN A 1108 -43.02 3.07 24.47
N ARG A 1109 -42.21 3.60 23.55
CA ARG A 1109 -41.64 4.96 23.65
C ARG A 1109 -42.14 5.83 22.50
N LYS A 1110 -42.37 7.11 22.77
CA LYS A 1110 -42.57 8.12 21.73
C LYS A 1110 -41.23 8.56 21.18
N LEU A 1111 -40.99 8.39 19.89
CA LEU A 1111 -39.67 8.67 19.29
C LEU A 1111 -39.32 10.15 19.43
N ALA A 1112 -40.24 11.06 19.13
CA ALA A 1112 -39.99 12.51 19.19
C ALA A 1112 -39.87 13.10 20.62
N ALA A 1113 -40.01 12.31 21.69
CA ALA A 1113 -39.95 12.82 23.08
C ALA A 1113 -38.50 12.93 23.58
N ASP A 1114 -37.71 13.80 22.96
CA ASP A 1114 -36.25 13.91 23.21
C ASP A 1114 -35.90 14.44 24.61
N ASP A 1115 -36.87 15.05 25.29
CA ASP A 1115 -36.76 15.51 26.67
C ASP A 1115 -36.96 14.38 27.71
N VAL A 1116 -37.01 13.11 27.26
CA VAL A 1116 -37.21 11.95 28.11
C VAL A 1116 -35.99 11.01 28.09
N LEU A 1117 -35.41 10.78 29.27
CA LEU A 1117 -34.46 9.68 29.51
C LEU A 1117 -35.19 8.48 30.12
N PHE A 1118 -35.22 7.37 29.38
CA PHE A 1118 -35.70 6.09 29.87
C PHE A 1118 -34.59 5.33 30.61
N THR A 1119 -34.89 4.82 31.80
CA THR A 1119 -34.03 3.90 32.54
C THR A 1119 -34.87 2.75 33.03
N VAL A 1120 -34.51 1.53 32.62
CA VAL A 1120 -35.10 0.31 33.19
C VAL A 1120 -34.26 -0.08 34.40
N GLU A 1121 -34.90 -0.10 35.57
CA GLU A 1121 -34.23 -0.43 36.83
C GLU A 1121 -34.67 -1.82 37.30
N VAL A 1122 -33.73 -2.63 37.77
CA VAL A 1122 -33.97 -3.95 38.35
C VAL A 1122 -33.71 -3.95 39.85
N SER A 1123 -34.47 -4.74 40.60
CA SER A 1123 -34.32 -4.91 42.04
C SER A 1123 -34.59 -6.34 42.47
N ARG A 1124 -33.93 -6.78 43.55
CA ARG A 1124 -34.17 -8.07 44.22
C ARG A 1124 -35.06 -7.95 45.46
N ASP A 1125 -35.23 -6.75 46.01
CA ASP A 1125 -35.86 -6.51 47.31
C ASP A 1125 -36.83 -5.32 47.33
N LEU A 1126 -37.04 -4.65 46.18
CA LEU A 1126 -37.80 -3.39 46.02
C LEU A 1126 -37.22 -2.18 46.76
N ILE A 1127 -36.05 -2.32 47.39
CA ILE A 1127 -35.37 -1.27 48.15
C ILE A 1127 -34.17 -0.76 47.36
N LEU A 1128 -33.27 -1.66 46.96
CA LEU A 1128 -32.11 -1.34 46.13
C LEU A 1128 -32.48 -1.55 44.66
N TRP A 1129 -32.42 -0.47 43.89
CA TRP A 1129 -32.67 -0.46 42.45
C TRP A 1129 -31.37 -0.16 41.72
N THR A 1130 -31.05 -0.94 40.68
CA THR A 1130 -29.85 -0.80 39.85
C THR A 1130 -30.24 -0.72 38.37
N ASN A 1131 -29.40 -0.10 37.54
CA ASN A 1131 -29.61 -0.01 36.08
C ASN A 1131 -28.95 -1.20 35.35
N GLU A 1132 -28.93 -2.38 35.97
CA GLU A 1132 -28.27 -3.58 35.45
C GLU A 1132 -29.17 -4.30 34.44
N THR A 1133 -29.47 -3.62 33.34
CA THR A 1133 -30.32 -4.09 32.24
C THR A 1133 -29.66 -3.85 30.90
N VAL A 1134 -29.94 -4.69 29.91
CA VAL A 1134 -29.49 -4.54 28.53
C VAL A 1134 -30.70 -4.49 27.60
N LEU A 1135 -30.63 -3.59 26.61
CA LEU A 1135 -31.60 -3.49 25.52
C LEU A 1135 -31.42 -4.71 24.60
N ILE A 1136 -32.50 -5.42 24.28
CA ILE A 1136 -32.46 -6.62 23.44
C ILE A 1136 -33.32 -6.54 22.18
N SER A 1137 -34.25 -5.58 22.11
CA SER A 1137 -34.93 -5.24 20.86
C SER A 1137 -35.55 -3.85 20.94
N GLU A 1138 -35.62 -3.21 19.77
CA GLU A 1138 -36.49 -2.06 19.53
C GLU A 1138 -37.19 -2.26 18.18
N THR A 1139 -38.48 -1.94 18.10
CA THR A 1139 -39.23 -2.02 16.84
C THR A 1139 -40.09 -0.78 16.62
N ALA A 1140 -39.91 -0.04 15.52
CA ALA A 1140 -40.66 1.19 15.27
C ALA A 1140 -42.06 0.93 14.67
N GLY A 1141 -43.02 1.73 15.12
CA GLY A 1141 -44.36 1.81 14.58
C GLY A 1141 -44.51 2.95 13.57
N SER A 1142 -45.52 2.85 12.71
CA SER A 1142 -45.85 3.92 11.74
C SER A 1142 -46.45 5.19 12.38
N ASP A 1143 -46.70 5.19 13.68
CA ASP A 1143 -47.36 6.26 14.44
C ASP A 1143 -46.38 7.18 15.19
N GLY A 1144 -45.07 7.01 14.98
CA GLY A 1144 -44.04 7.79 15.65
C GLY A 1144 -43.68 7.28 17.05
N THR A 1145 -44.04 6.03 17.35
CA THR A 1145 -43.66 5.32 18.58
C THR A 1145 -42.79 4.09 18.25
N SER A 1146 -42.10 3.53 19.23
CA SER A 1146 -41.43 2.23 19.10
C SER A 1146 -41.65 1.35 20.33
N ILE A 1147 -41.62 0.04 20.14
CA ILE A 1147 -41.72 -0.96 21.19
C ILE A 1147 -40.31 -1.40 21.58
N VAL A 1148 -39.94 -1.18 22.83
CA VAL A 1148 -38.58 -1.38 23.35
C VAL A 1148 -38.59 -2.48 24.39
N THR A 1149 -37.63 -3.42 24.33
CA THR A 1149 -37.53 -4.54 25.26
C THR A 1149 -36.16 -4.63 25.92
N TYR A 1150 -36.15 -4.71 27.25
CA TYR A 1150 -34.96 -4.90 28.09
C TYR A 1150 -34.98 -6.23 28.82
N THR A 1151 -33.80 -6.72 29.18
CA THR A 1151 -33.59 -7.87 30.07
C THR A 1151 -32.56 -7.53 31.16
N PRO A 1152 -32.65 -8.07 32.39
CA PRO A 1152 -31.61 -7.89 33.40
C PRO A 1152 -30.32 -8.62 32.99
N THR A 1153 -29.16 -8.10 33.40
CA THR A 1153 -27.84 -8.67 33.07
C THR A 1153 -27.41 -9.83 33.97
N PHE A 1154 -28.18 -10.15 35.02
CA PHE A 1154 -27.91 -11.26 35.93
C PHE A 1154 -29.09 -12.22 36.01
N GLU A 1155 -28.77 -13.51 36.10
CA GLU A 1155 -29.79 -14.56 36.27
C GLU A 1155 -30.41 -14.52 37.67
N ALA A 1156 -31.72 -14.71 37.74
CA ALA A 1156 -32.41 -14.99 38.99
C ALA A 1156 -31.96 -16.37 39.50
N GLY A 1157 -31.37 -16.45 40.69
CA GLY A 1157 -31.22 -17.73 41.37
C GLY A 1157 -32.60 -18.36 41.63
N ASN A 1158 -32.68 -19.69 41.69
CA ASN A 1158 -33.93 -20.47 41.82
C ASN A 1158 -34.88 -20.06 42.97
N ASP A 1159 -34.41 -19.29 43.96
CA ASP A 1159 -35.20 -18.78 45.11
C ASP A 1159 -35.30 -17.25 45.18
N SER A 1160 -34.91 -16.50 44.13
CA SER A 1160 -34.92 -15.03 44.13
C SER A 1160 -36.07 -14.43 43.32
N ARG A 1161 -36.77 -13.43 43.89
CA ARG A 1161 -37.74 -12.61 43.16
C ARG A 1161 -37.00 -11.44 42.51
N LEU A 1162 -37.24 -11.22 41.22
CA LEU A 1162 -36.78 -10.04 40.51
C LEU A 1162 -37.95 -9.10 40.24
N PHE A 1163 -37.68 -7.81 40.34
CA PHE A 1163 -38.61 -6.73 40.05
C PHE A 1163 -37.97 -5.80 39.04
N MET A 1164 -38.74 -5.32 38.07
CA MET A 1164 -38.30 -4.32 37.11
C MET A 1164 -39.26 -3.14 37.14
N ARG A 1165 -38.76 -1.93 36.90
CA ARG A 1165 -39.57 -0.73 36.73
C ARG A 1165 -38.99 0.15 35.63
N LEU A 1166 -39.87 0.89 34.95
CA LEU A 1166 -39.46 1.98 34.09
C LEU A 1166 -39.35 3.27 34.91
N ARG A 1167 -38.26 3.99 34.71
CA ARG A 1167 -38.08 5.35 35.18
C ARG A 1167 -37.93 6.25 33.96
N ALA A 1168 -38.87 7.17 33.78
CA ALA A 1168 -38.75 8.28 32.85
C ALA A 1168 -38.23 9.50 33.62
N THR A 1169 -37.18 10.15 33.13
CA THR A 1169 -36.62 11.37 33.72
C THR A 1169 -36.67 12.49 32.69
N LEU A 1170 -37.20 13.64 33.09
CA LEU A 1170 -37.16 14.85 32.27
C LEU A 1170 -35.71 15.34 32.15
N VAL A 1171 -35.23 15.51 30.93
CA VAL A 1171 -33.88 15.98 30.58
C VAL A 1171 -33.97 17.08 29.53
N ASP A 1172 -32.90 17.86 29.39
CA ASP A 1172 -32.84 18.87 28.35
C ASP A 1172 -32.56 18.18 26.99
N PRO A 1173 -33.41 18.36 25.97
CA PRO A 1173 -33.17 17.85 24.62
C PRO A 1173 -32.10 18.69 23.91
N LEU A 1174 -31.72 18.26 22.71
CA LEU A 1174 -30.87 19.05 21.81
C LEU A 1174 -31.52 20.43 21.52
N PRO A 1175 -30.83 21.56 21.75
CA PRO A 1175 -31.39 22.91 21.61
C PRO A 1175 -31.86 23.33 20.22
#